data_AF-A0A524HQE9-F1
#
_entry.id   AF-A0A524HQE9-F1
#
_cell.length_a   1.000
_cell.length_b   1.000
_cell.length_c   1.000
_cell.angle_alpha   90.00
_cell.angle_beta   90.00
_cell.angle_gamma   90.00
#
_symmetry.space_group_name_H-M   'P 1'
#
loop_
_entity.id
_entity.type
_entity.pdbx_description
1 polymer ?
#
loop_
_entity_poly.entity_id
_entity_poly.type
_entity_poly.pdbx_seq_one_letter_code
_entity_poly.pdbx_strand_id
1 'polypeptide(L)'
;AITMGKNVAMTASELLGMYIKANPKYGSEKKGQPTTFYAVLAKEPIRLNCELKNVNVVLSPDPNVFRHSDPLAGLAEGGVFVIQTDRSPEEFWASLPATGQKAIKDRGIRVHFLDAFKIAMEEASDSDLRYRMQGAAFMGAFFRVSGLIEREGLDEATLFDGIRAQMTKKFGSRGKRVVEDNLRVIRRGFEQVQTLDAAAFSVAEGEVGAPPLMPAILDGTNVRPGMGNPGRFWEQVCALYKTGEDGIADPFAAMSAIPAATSTIRDMTDIRFEVPKFVAEKCTGCAQCWTQCPDAAIPGVVSEIDEVIHAAIASVSNGRTFDRLRQIVKPRATEARRIIKGVPMTSFSDVLSTAYRTVTDKLSLSPERRHELDDEFAPVYSALVEFPLAKTGPFFDLPESKEKGTGGLLSITVNPEACKGCNLCVEVCPDQALITIKQDEDVVDQLRRTWKVWQHLPETNDRYVNIASLEEGIGVLSSLLLKQSNYRSMAGGDGACMGCGEKTVVHLVLSAVNALMLPRVKRYVERLDGLIAQLDAKARGILASEVDLDGVARILDGGDIPLQGEKKGVVERISRVLRELKDLRWRYTEGPSGKGRATVGMANATGCSSVWGSTYPYNPYPFPWVNHLFQDAPSIAIGVFEAHMRKMADGFVAVRRAELELADQYDPAVHEPEFTRFEWRQFNEDEFDMCPPIIALGGDGAMLDIGFQNLSRLLASGKPIRVVVLDTQVYSNTGGQACTSGFLGQISDMAAFGKGQHGKEETRKEMSLIAMAHRNVFVLQSSQAASSHLIGGVLRGLQSHYPSVFMLHSPCPPEHGLGDDASTKAARLALETRAYPVLVFGPAQGKSFPERLSLDGNPSIRDTWAEYDLKYQDEDGNEAVMTLPLTIADWAATETRFKKHFSPLAPDAEGEYVPFHEYLELTPDERESQTPFIYVHEDGNRLGRLVASNEIVRLAEDRLEVWSQLKQLAGLEATEEVRGLVEESVEQEFAAKVEALRAEYEAKIADLKTRYPRVIARRMAEGLVRAGNGQRTVADRLAQVQSQPGLAPLRLEPGESDLRAAPAASATATAAPVAVAEAPAPAPAAAEEEEEEGVVLGPWIDSARCTTCDECTNMNKRLFAYNGKKQAYIKDP
;
A
#
# COMPACT_ATOMS: atom_id res chain seq x y z
N ALA A 1 -1.45 5.89 30.11
CA ALA A 1 -0.38 6.27 31.07
C ALA A 1 0.03 7.74 31.00
N ILE A 2 0.52 8.26 29.86
CA ILE A 2 1.18 9.59 29.77
C ILE A 2 0.32 10.76 30.27
N THR A 3 -0.89 10.94 29.75
CA THR A 3 -1.75 12.10 30.10
C THR A 3 -2.12 12.10 31.58
N MET A 4 -2.46 10.93 32.13
CA MET A 4 -2.69 10.72 33.56
C MET A 4 -1.46 11.11 34.38
N GLY A 5 -0.28 10.57 34.04
CA GLY A 5 0.96 10.85 34.76
C GLY A 5 1.31 12.33 34.77
N LYS A 6 1.17 13.03 33.64
CA LYS A 6 1.34 14.48 33.55
C LYS A 6 0.35 15.23 34.46
N ASN A 7 -0.92 14.83 34.47
CA ASN A 7 -1.92 15.46 35.34
C ASN A 7 -1.57 15.27 36.82
N VAL A 8 -1.29 14.04 37.27
CA VAL A 8 -0.89 13.74 38.66
C VAL A 8 0.31 14.59 39.08
N ALA A 9 1.34 14.64 38.23
CA ALA A 9 2.56 15.39 38.49
C ALA A 9 2.31 16.90 38.58
N MET A 10 1.51 17.45 37.66
CA MET A 10 1.12 18.86 37.69
C MET A 10 0.29 19.22 38.92
N THR A 11 -0.67 18.36 39.30
CA THR A 11 -1.48 18.58 40.51
C THR A 11 -0.61 18.57 41.76
N ALA A 12 0.33 17.62 41.89
CA ALA A 12 1.26 17.59 43.01
C ALA A 12 2.15 18.85 43.06
N SER A 13 2.55 19.40 41.92
CA SER A 13 3.32 20.65 41.89
C SER A 13 2.48 21.87 42.28
N GLU A 14 1.34 22.06 41.63
CA GLU A 14 0.49 23.24 41.80
C GLU A 14 -0.19 23.28 43.17
N LEU A 15 -0.61 22.12 43.70
CA LEU A 15 -1.35 22.04 44.97
C LEU A 15 -0.42 21.85 46.18
N LEU A 16 0.64 21.05 46.06
CA LEU A 16 1.49 20.65 47.20
C LEU A 16 2.88 21.31 47.19
N GLY A 17 3.15 22.18 46.20
CA GLY A 17 4.42 22.89 46.06
C GLY A 17 5.62 21.94 45.82
N MET A 18 5.37 20.74 45.29
CA MET A 18 6.43 19.74 45.10
C MET A 18 7.27 20.02 43.85
N TYR A 19 8.56 19.69 43.95
CA TYR A 19 9.43 19.53 42.82
C TYR A 19 9.08 18.25 42.09
N ILE A 20 8.98 18.36 40.76
CA ILE A 20 8.57 17.28 39.88
C ILE A 20 9.69 16.99 38.90
N LYS A 21 10.00 15.71 38.73
CA LYS A 21 10.73 15.22 37.57
C LYS A 21 9.95 14.11 36.91
N ALA A 22 9.63 14.28 35.63
CA ALA A 22 8.95 13.27 34.83
C ALA A 22 9.84 12.80 33.68
N ASN A 23 9.86 11.51 33.41
CA ASN A 23 10.60 10.90 32.31
C ASN A 23 9.69 9.89 31.58
N PRO A 24 8.87 10.34 30.61
CA PRO A 24 8.04 9.44 29.82
C PRO A 24 8.90 8.63 28.83
N LYS A 25 8.73 7.31 28.82
CA LYS A 25 9.35 6.39 27.88
C LYS A 25 8.30 5.94 26.86
N TYR A 26 8.59 6.21 25.60
CA TYR A 26 7.77 5.82 24.45
C TYR A 26 8.47 4.67 23.71
N GLY A 27 7.69 3.79 23.09
CA GLY A 27 8.19 2.92 22.02
C GLY A 27 8.46 3.72 20.75
N SER A 28 9.04 3.08 19.73
CA SER A 28 9.22 3.69 18.41
C SER A 28 7.90 3.75 17.63
N GLU A 29 6.91 2.97 18.05
CA GLU A 29 5.60 2.87 17.44
C GLU A 29 4.69 4.04 17.85
N LYS A 30 3.98 4.57 16.85
CA LYS A 30 3.06 5.69 17.05
C LYS A 30 1.82 5.33 17.86
N LYS A 31 1.34 4.08 17.77
CA LYS A 31 0.10 3.63 18.41
C LYS A 31 0.19 2.15 18.79
N GLY A 32 -0.43 1.78 19.91
CA GLY A 32 -0.61 0.39 20.33
C GLY A 32 0.46 -0.19 21.26
N GLN A 33 1.62 0.45 21.40
CA GLN A 33 2.64 -0.02 22.35
C GLN A 33 2.40 0.44 23.79
N PRO A 34 2.76 -0.39 24.79
CA PRO A 34 2.85 0.04 26.16
C PRO A 34 3.77 1.26 26.30
N THR A 35 3.31 2.25 27.07
CA THR A 35 4.10 3.45 27.41
C THR A 35 4.32 3.49 28.89
N THR A 36 5.55 3.80 29.31
CA THR A 36 5.87 3.91 30.73
C THR A 36 6.08 5.37 31.10
N PHE A 37 5.43 5.82 32.18
CA PHE A 37 5.59 7.18 32.69
C PHE A 37 6.22 7.14 34.06
N TYR A 38 7.46 7.61 34.16
CA TYR A 38 8.15 7.75 35.44
C TYR A 38 7.98 9.16 35.98
N ALA A 39 7.62 9.30 37.25
CA ALA A 39 7.63 10.58 37.95
C ALA A 39 8.16 10.46 39.37
N VAL A 40 8.95 11.46 39.76
CA VAL A 40 9.42 11.67 41.12
C VAL A 40 8.76 12.93 41.66
N LEU A 41 8.13 12.81 42.83
CA LEU A 41 7.48 13.89 43.57
C LEU A 41 8.27 14.10 44.87
N ALA A 42 8.88 15.28 45.05
CA ALA A 42 9.72 15.56 46.22
C ALA A 42 9.54 16.99 46.75
N LYS A 43 9.80 17.20 48.05
CA LYS A 43 9.86 18.55 48.65
C LYS A 43 11.19 19.25 48.39
N GLU A 44 12.21 18.51 47.98
CA GLU A 44 13.53 19.03 47.64
C GLU A 44 13.79 18.96 46.12
N PRO A 45 14.67 19.82 45.58
CA PRO A 45 15.05 19.76 44.17
C PRO A 45 15.59 18.39 43.75
N ILE A 46 14.99 17.81 42.70
CA ILE A 46 15.34 16.48 42.21
C ILE A 46 16.58 16.54 41.32
N ARG A 47 17.71 16.01 41.81
CA ARG A 47 19.00 16.00 41.08
C ARG A 47 19.21 14.74 40.23
N LEU A 48 18.39 13.71 40.42
CA LEU A 48 18.52 12.43 39.71
C LEU A 48 18.22 12.61 38.22
N ASN A 49 19.10 12.17 37.31
CA ASN A 49 18.84 12.18 35.86
C ASN A 49 19.12 10.80 35.23
N CYS A 50 18.36 9.80 35.65
CA CYS A 50 18.44 8.44 35.13
C CYS A 50 17.05 7.79 35.07
N GLU A 51 16.97 6.60 34.46
CA GLU A 51 15.79 5.74 34.54
C GLU A 51 15.55 5.29 36.00
N LEU A 52 14.27 5.27 36.42
CA LEU A 52 13.90 4.82 37.76
C LEU A 52 13.85 3.29 37.80
N LYS A 53 14.69 2.69 38.64
CA LYS A 53 14.65 1.23 38.92
C LYS A 53 13.80 0.86 40.12
N ASN A 54 13.52 1.81 41.02
CA ASN A 54 12.74 1.57 42.23
C ASN A 54 11.62 2.61 42.33
N VAL A 55 10.40 2.15 42.64
CA VAL A 55 9.20 2.97 42.70
C VAL A 55 8.35 2.61 43.92
N ASN A 56 7.53 3.53 44.42
CA ASN A 56 6.64 3.29 45.56
C ASN A 56 5.19 3.00 45.14
N VAL A 57 4.80 3.48 43.96
CA VAL A 57 3.44 3.38 43.42
C VAL A 57 3.52 3.06 41.94
N VAL A 58 2.78 2.06 41.49
CA VAL A 58 2.60 1.71 40.08
C VAL A 58 1.12 1.79 39.74
N LEU A 59 0.81 2.46 38.63
CA LEU A 59 -0.55 2.60 38.10
C LEU A 59 -0.58 1.95 36.72
N SER A 60 -1.44 0.95 36.53
CA SER A 60 -1.67 0.29 35.26
C SER A 60 -3.12 0.46 34.77
N PRO A 61 -3.36 1.43 33.88
CA PRO A 61 -4.63 1.50 33.15
C PRO A 61 -4.84 0.34 32.17
N ASP A 62 -3.78 -0.43 31.89
CA ASP A 62 -3.85 -1.60 31.03
C ASP A 62 -4.18 -2.84 31.88
N PRO A 63 -5.33 -3.51 31.63
CA PRO A 63 -5.69 -4.75 32.33
C PRO A 63 -4.77 -5.92 31.99
N ASN A 64 -4.06 -5.87 30.85
CA ASN A 64 -3.21 -6.95 30.33
C ASN A 64 -1.72 -6.77 30.64
N VAL A 65 -1.35 -5.84 31.53
CA VAL A 65 0.05 -5.43 31.76
C VAL A 65 1.02 -6.60 32.05
N PHE A 66 0.55 -7.66 32.72
CA PHE A 66 1.36 -8.84 33.03
C PHE A 66 1.68 -9.74 31.82
N ARG A 67 1.00 -9.53 30.68
CA ARG A 67 1.30 -10.27 29.43
C ARG A 67 2.57 -9.77 28.76
N HIS A 68 2.87 -8.48 28.88
CA HIS A 68 3.97 -7.84 28.14
C HIS A 68 5.03 -7.18 29.03
N SER A 69 4.80 -7.06 30.33
CA SER A 69 5.76 -6.47 31.28
C SER A 69 5.59 -7.01 32.70
N ASP A 70 6.60 -6.85 33.55
CA ASP A 70 6.47 -7.05 35.00
C ASP A 70 6.18 -5.69 35.68
N PRO A 71 4.91 -5.37 36.00
CA PRO A 71 4.57 -4.11 36.67
C PRO A 71 5.07 -4.04 38.12
N LEU A 72 5.51 -5.16 38.71
CA LEU A 72 5.98 -5.25 40.09
C LEU A 72 7.51 -5.13 40.20
N ALA A 73 8.21 -5.11 39.06
CA ALA A 73 9.64 -4.89 38.99
C ALA A 73 10.00 -3.54 39.62
N GLY A 74 10.88 -3.54 40.63
CA GLY A 74 11.30 -2.33 41.32
C GLY A 74 10.29 -1.72 42.30
N LEU A 75 9.08 -2.26 42.44
CA LEU A 75 8.10 -1.75 43.40
C LEU A 75 8.55 -2.02 44.86
N ALA A 76 8.63 -1.01 45.72
CA ALA A 76 9.08 -1.22 47.11
C ALA A 76 8.21 -2.25 47.87
N GLU A 77 8.78 -2.93 48.87
CA GLU A 77 8.00 -3.74 49.82
C GLU A 77 6.92 -2.87 50.49
N GLY A 78 5.69 -3.38 50.63
CA GLY A 78 4.53 -2.59 51.07
C GLY A 78 4.04 -1.53 50.07
N GLY A 79 4.63 -1.50 48.86
CA GLY A 79 4.29 -0.58 47.79
C GLY A 79 2.87 -0.75 47.25
N VAL A 80 2.42 0.23 46.48
CA VAL A 80 1.05 0.31 45.96
C VAL A 80 1.01 -0.06 44.49
N PHE A 81 0.14 -0.99 44.12
CA PHE A 81 -0.16 -1.31 42.72
C PHE A 81 -1.65 -1.08 42.45
N VAL A 82 -1.97 -0.21 41.48
CA VAL A 82 -3.36 0.06 41.07
C VAL A 82 -3.55 -0.41 39.64
N ILE A 83 -4.57 -1.23 39.36
CA ILE A 83 -4.80 -1.81 38.03
C ILE A 83 -6.27 -1.71 37.57
N GLN A 84 -6.47 -1.65 36.25
CA GLN A 84 -7.77 -1.64 35.61
C GLN A 84 -8.33 -3.06 35.58
N THR A 85 -9.55 -3.27 36.07
CA THR A 85 -10.25 -4.55 35.92
C THR A 85 -11.76 -4.39 36.00
N ASP A 86 -12.47 -5.17 35.19
CA ASP A 86 -13.93 -5.35 35.22
C ASP A 86 -14.34 -6.64 35.96
N ARG A 87 -13.36 -7.40 36.49
CA ARG A 87 -13.56 -8.73 37.09
C ARG A 87 -13.81 -8.66 38.60
N SER A 88 -14.40 -9.72 39.14
CA SER A 88 -14.48 -9.92 40.60
C SER A 88 -13.09 -10.11 41.22
N PRO A 89 -12.90 -9.90 42.55
CA PRO A 89 -11.62 -10.12 43.22
C PRO A 89 -11.02 -11.51 42.97
N GLU A 90 -11.87 -12.54 42.99
CA GLU A 90 -11.51 -13.95 42.78
C GLU A 90 -10.99 -14.18 41.35
N GLU A 91 -11.76 -13.73 40.35
CA GLU A 91 -11.41 -13.85 38.93
C GLU A 91 -10.18 -13.02 38.56
N PHE A 92 -10.03 -11.84 39.16
CA PHE A 92 -8.85 -11.01 38.99
C PHE A 92 -7.60 -11.69 39.56
N TRP A 93 -7.64 -12.20 40.80
CA TRP A 93 -6.51 -12.92 41.38
C TRP A 93 -6.10 -14.13 40.52
N ALA A 94 -7.09 -14.94 40.10
CA ALA A 94 -6.87 -16.09 39.24
C ALA A 94 -6.24 -15.72 37.87
N SER A 95 -6.47 -14.50 37.39
CA SER A 95 -5.88 -14.01 36.13
C SER A 95 -4.41 -13.60 36.24
N LEU A 96 -3.90 -13.37 37.45
CA LEU A 96 -2.51 -12.97 37.66
C LEU A 96 -1.57 -14.19 37.52
N PRO A 97 -0.37 -14.01 36.95
CA PRO A 97 0.62 -15.09 36.89
C PRO A 97 1.06 -15.52 38.29
N ALA A 98 1.36 -16.80 38.47
CA ALA A 98 1.79 -17.37 39.76
C ALA A 98 3.01 -16.63 40.37
N THR A 99 3.94 -16.17 39.53
CA THR A 99 5.08 -15.35 39.94
C THR A 99 4.65 -13.99 40.49
N GLY A 100 3.67 -13.34 39.85
CA GLY A 100 3.07 -12.09 40.31
C GLY A 100 2.31 -12.25 41.62
N GLN A 101 1.46 -13.28 41.72
CA GLN A 101 0.73 -13.62 42.95
C GLN A 101 1.69 -13.85 44.14
N LYS A 102 2.77 -14.61 43.90
CA LYS A 102 3.81 -14.84 44.90
C LYS A 102 4.52 -13.55 45.30
N ALA A 103 4.94 -12.74 44.32
CA ALA A 103 5.60 -11.46 44.58
C ALA A 103 4.71 -10.49 45.38
N ILE A 104 3.41 -10.46 45.10
CA ILE A 104 2.42 -9.66 45.84
C ILE A 104 2.40 -10.07 47.31
N LYS A 105 2.35 -11.38 47.60
CA LYS A 105 2.34 -11.88 48.99
C LYS A 105 3.67 -11.69 49.71
N ASP A 106 4.76 -12.16 49.11
CA ASP A 106 6.08 -12.19 49.74
C ASP A 106 6.57 -10.78 50.11
N ARG A 107 6.25 -9.78 49.27
CA ARG A 107 6.64 -8.37 49.47
C ARG A 107 5.54 -7.50 50.09
N GLY A 108 4.39 -8.10 50.46
CA GLY A 108 3.25 -7.41 51.04
C GLY A 108 2.73 -6.25 50.18
N ILE A 109 2.68 -6.42 48.85
CA ILE A 109 2.24 -5.37 47.92
C ILE A 109 0.75 -5.09 48.14
N ARG A 110 0.40 -3.82 48.29
CA ARG A 110 -0.99 -3.36 48.41
C ARG A 110 -1.59 -3.21 47.03
N VAL A 111 -2.38 -4.20 46.63
CA VAL A 111 -3.04 -4.24 45.33
C VAL A 111 -4.42 -3.61 45.41
N HIS A 112 -4.66 -2.65 44.53
CA HIS A 112 -5.93 -1.96 44.37
C HIS A 112 -6.40 -2.05 42.94
N PHE A 113 -7.71 -2.01 42.72
CA PHE A 113 -8.28 -2.12 41.39
C PHE A 113 -9.58 -1.33 41.28
N LEU A 114 -9.92 -0.96 40.04
CA LEU A 114 -11.16 -0.27 39.69
C LEU A 114 -11.51 -0.51 38.23
N ASP A 115 -12.79 -0.36 37.89
CA ASP A 115 -13.26 -0.32 36.51
C ASP A 115 -13.32 1.14 36.02
N ALA A 116 -12.15 1.71 35.75
CA ALA A 116 -12.00 3.07 35.22
C ALA A 116 -12.67 3.24 33.85
N PHE A 117 -12.75 2.17 33.05
CA PHE A 117 -13.42 2.20 31.75
C PHE A 117 -14.93 2.41 31.89
N LYS A 118 -15.60 1.63 32.74
CA LYS A 118 -17.01 1.83 33.06
C LYS A 118 -17.29 3.20 33.65
N ILE A 119 -16.46 3.66 34.60
CA ILE A 119 -16.58 5.00 35.18
C ILE A 119 -16.51 6.08 34.08
N ALA A 120 -15.54 5.99 33.19
CA ALA A 120 -15.38 6.96 32.12
C ALA A 120 -16.52 6.89 31.08
N MET A 121 -17.00 5.69 30.75
CA MET A 121 -18.11 5.47 29.83
C MET A 121 -19.43 6.05 30.32
N GLU A 122 -19.73 5.89 31.61
CA GLU A 122 -20.99 6.35 32.22
C GLU A 122 -21.01 7.88 32.42
N GLU A 123 -19.85 8.51 32.66
CA GLU A 123 -19.77 9.94 32.98
C GLU A 123 -19.46 10.84 31.78
N ALA A 124 -18.75 10.33 30.76
CA ALA A 124 -18.32 11.13 29.63
C ALA A 124 -19.46 11.31 28.62
N SER A 125 -19.87 12.57 28.47
CA SER A 125 -20.92 12.99 27.53
C SER A 125 -20.55 12.72 26.06
N ASP A 126 -19.25 12.74 25.74
CA ASP A 126 -18.68 12.63 24.39
C ASP A 126 -18.05 11.25 24.20
N SER A 127 -18.43 10.55 23.13
CA SER A 127 -17.92 9.21 22.80
C SER A 127 -16.40 9.15 22.67
N ASP A 128 -15.76 10.20 22.16
CA ASP A 128 -14.31 10.27 21.97
C ASP A 128 -13.56 10.44 23.29
N LEU A 129 -14.24 10.96 24.31
CA LEU A 129 -13.68 11.19 25.65
C LEU A 129 -13.77 9.94 26.54
N ARG A 130 -14.71 9.02 26.28
CA ARG A 130 -14.92 7.80 27.08
C ARG A 130 -13.64 6.99 27.28
N TYR A 131 -12.88 6.75 26.22
CA TYR A 131 -11.60 6.02 26.31
C TYR A 131 -10.45 6.85 26.92
N ARG A 132 -10.48 8.18 26.76
CA ARG A 132 -9.40 9.07 27.22
C ARG A 132 -9.53 9.40 28.71
N MET A 133 -10.75 9.40 29.24
CA MET A 133 -11.05 9.79 30.61
C MET A 133 -10.78 8.71 31.66
N GLN A 134 -10.52 7.45 31.28
CA GLN A 134 -10.08 6.41 32.23
C GLN A 134 -8.85 6.86 33.06
N GLY A 135 -7.94 7.63 32.46
CA GLY A 135 -6.76 8.17 33.15
C GLY A 135 -7.12 9.16 34.27
N ALA A 136 -8.27 9.81 34.18
CA ALA A 136 -8.78 10.69 35.23
C ALA A 136 -9.27 9.88 36.44
N ALA A 137 -9.91 8.72 36.23
CA ALA A 137 -10.29 7.84 37.34
C ALA A 137 -9.04 7.30 38.08
N PHE A 138 -7.99 6.90 37.34
CA PHE A 138 -6.72 6.49 37.94
C PHE A 138 -6.01 7.58 38.74
N MET A 139 -6.17 8.85 38.35
CA MET A 139 -5.67 9.98 39.12
C MET A 139 -6.38 10.08 40.47
N GLY A 140 -7.71 9.90 40.51
CA GLY A 140 -8.47 9.80 41.76
C GLY A 140 -8.00 8.64 42.65
N ALA A 141 -7.87 7.45 42.05
CA ALA A 141 -7.38 6.26 42.75
C ALA A 141 -5.96 6.48 43.33
N PHE A 142 -5.04 7.08 42.57
CA PHE A 142 -3.69 7.40 43.04
C PHE A 142 -3.70 8.25 44.31
N PHE A 143 -4.47 9.34 44.33
CA PHE A 143 -4.54 10.21 45.49
C PHE A 143 -5.14 9.49 46.71
N ARG A 144 -6.11 8.59 46.51
CA ARG A 144 -6.70 7.79 47.58
C ARG A 144 -5.72 6.80 48.21
N VAL A 145 -4.98 6.03 47.40
CA VAL A 145 -4.26 4.83 47.89
C VAL A 145 -2.74 4.97 48.01
N SER A 146 -2.14 5.99 47.37
CA SER A 146 -0.68 6.19 47.36
C SER A 146 -0.05 6.53 48.72
N GLY A 147 -0.85 6.99 49.68
CA GLY A 147 -0.38 7.56 50.95
C GLY A 147 0.10 9.01 50.85
N LEU A 148 0.02 9.64 49.67
CA LEU A 148 0.48 11.02 49.46
C LEU A 148 -0.35 12.03 50.26
N ILE A 149 -1.68 11.90 50.27
CA ILE A 149 -2.58 12.80 51.02
C ILE A 149 -2.27 12.76 52.51
N GLU A 150 -2.14 11.55 53.07
CA GLU A 150 -1.88 11.34 54.50
C GLU A 150 -0.54 11.95 54.92
N ARG A 151 0.51 11.71 54.12
CA ARG A 151 1.85 12.27 54.37
C ARG A 151 1.88 13.80 54.35
N GLU A 152 1.05 14.41 53.52
CA GLU A 152 1.01 15.87 53.33
C GLU A 152 -0.07 16.56 54.19
N GLY A 153 -0.86 15.79 54.96
CA GLY A 153 -1.92 16.32 55.80
C GLY A 153 -3.03 17.04 55.02
N LEU A 154 -3.29 16.62 53.77
CA LEU A 154 -4.30 17.24 52.90
C LEU A 154 -5.69 16.65 53.20
N ASP A 155 -6.74 17.48 53.27
CA ASP A 155 -8.12 16.98 53.31
C ASP A 155 -8.73 16.82 51.90
N GLU A 156 -9.83 16.07 51.82
CA GLU A 156 -10.49 15.78 50.55
C GLU A 156 -11.04 17.04 49.86
N ALA A 157 -11.60 17.98 50.62
CA ALA A 157 -12.18 19.20 50.05
C ALA A 157 -11.12 20.03 49.32
N THR A 158 -9.99 20.24 49.99
CA THR A 158 -8.84 20.99 49.45
C THR A 158 -8.27 20.32 48.20
N LEU A 159 -8.20 18.99 48.17
CA LEU A 159 -7.78 18.24 46.98
C LEU A 159 -8.68 18.53 45.78
N PHE A 160 -9.99 18.36 45.93
CA PHE A 160 -10.93 18.49 44.82
C PHE A 160 -11.11 19.94 44.37
N ASP A 161 -10.96 20.93 45.25
CA ASP A 161 -10.92 22.33 44.88
C ASP A 161 -9.68 22.66 44.04
N GLY A 162 -8.52 22.13 44.43
CA GLY A 162 -7.28 22.24 43.65
C GLY A 162 -7.40 21.59 42.27
N ILE A 163 -7.94 20.38 42.20
CA ILE A 163 -8.20 19.67 40.93
C ILE A 163 -9.18 20.45 40.05
N ARG A 164 -10.25 21.01 40.63
CA ARG A 164 -11.23 21.85 39.92
C ARG A 164 -10.59 23.09 39.32
N ALA A 165 -9.73 23.78 40.08
CA ALA A 165 -8.99 24.94 39.58
C ALA A 165 -8.09 24.56 38.38
N GLN A 166 -7.38 23.44 38.49
CA GLN A 166 -6.51 22.93 37.41
C GLN A 166 -7.30 22.52 36.16
N MET A 167 -8.38 21.75 36.32
CA MET A 167 -9.23 21.33 35.20
C MET A 167 -9.90 22.53 34.52
N THR A 168 -10.30 23.55 35.28
CA THR A 168 -10.83 24.81 34.74
C THR A 168 -9.78 25.56 33.92
N LYS A 169 -8.56 25.69 34.44
CA LYS A 169 -7.43 26.31 33.71
C LYS A 169 -7.10 25.58 32.41
N LYS A 170 -7.16 24.24 32.41
CA LYS A 170 -6.80 23.39 31.26
C LYS A 170 -7.91 23.23 30.22
N PHE A 171 -9.14 23.03 30.66
CA PHE A 171 -10.27 22.65 29.80
C PHE A 171 -11.42 23.66 29.81
N GLY A 172 -11.33 24.76 30.54
CA GLY A 172 -12.38 25.77 30.62
C GLY A 172 -12.77 26.38 29.26
N SER A 173 -11.81 26.49 28.34
CA SER A 173 -12.06 26.92 26.95
C SER A 173 -12.88 25.92 26.13
N ARG A 174 -12.95 24.65 26.54
CA ARG A 174 -13.78 23.60 25.94
C ARG A 174 -15.19 23.51 26.55
N GLY A 175 -15.52 24.46 27.43
CA GLY A 175 -16.83 24.54 28.09
C GLY A 175 -16.85 23.93 29.49
N LYS A 176 -17.75 24.46 30.33
CA LYS A 176 -17.90 24.04 31.73
C LYS A 176 -18.25 22.56 31.89
N ARG A 177 -19.02 22.00 30.94
CA ARG A 177 -19.41 20.58 30.96
C ARG A 177 -18.20 19.65 30.97
N VAL A 178 -17.21 19.88 30.10
CA VAL A 178 -16.00 19.04 30.02
C VAL A 178 -15.23 19.05 31.34
N VAL A 179 -15.18 20.19 32.03
CA VAL A 179 -14.55 20.32 33.34
C VAL A 179 -15.28 19.48 34.39
N GLU A 180 -16.61 19.59 34.46
CA GLU A 180 -17.41 18.81 35.42
C GLU A 180 -17.37 17.30 35.14
N ASP A 181 -17.40 16.87 33.88
CA ASP A 181 -17.27 15.46 33.50
C ASP A 181 -15.94 14.89 34.02
N ASN A 182 -14.83 15.62 33.83
CA ASN A 182 -13.52 15.20 34.36
C ASN A 182 -13.52 15.13 35.88
N LEU A 183 -14.13 16.10 36.57
CA LEU A 183 -14.22 16.10 38.03
C LEU A 183 -15.03 14.92 38.57
N ARG A 184 -16.16 14.58 37.95
CA ARG A 184 -16.97 13.42 38.34
C ARG A 184 -16.20 12.11 38.16
N VAL A 185 -15.50 11.96 37.04
CA VAL A 185 -14.66 10.77 36.79
C VAL A 185 -13.53 10.63 37.82
N ILE A 186 -12.83 11.73 38.15
CA ILE A 186 -11.77 11.70 39.18
C ILE A 186 -12.36 11.34 40.54
N ARG A 187 -13.51 11.93 40.91
CA ARG A 187 -14.19 11.65 42.18
C ARG A 187 -14.61 10.20 42.29
N ARG A 188 -15.25 9.65 41.25
CA ARG A 188 -15.62 8.24 41.21
C ARG A 188 -14.40 7.32 41.29
N GLY A 189 -13.29 7.67 40.64
CA GLY A 189 -12.03 6.94 40.77
C GLY A 189 -11.46 6.94 42.20
N PHE A 190 -11.63 8.04 42.95
CA PHE A 190 -11.23 8.15 44.35
C PHE A 190 -12.12 7.33 45.30
N GLU A 191 -13.43 7.29 45.03
CA GLU A 191 -14.44 6.64 45.88
C GLU A 191 -14.60 5.13 45.58
N GLN A 192 -14.47 4.71 44.32
CA GLN A 192 -14.77 3.36 43.86
C GLN A 192 -13.53 2.45 43.77
N VAL A 193 -12.33 2.95 44.06
CA VAL A 193 -11.12 2.12 44.11
C VAL A 193 -11.23 1.09 45.24
N GLN A 194 -11.05 -0.18 44.91
CA GLN A 194 -11.15 -1.29 45.84
C GLN A 194 -9.76 -1.81 46.23
N THR A 195 -9.66 -2.46 47.38
CA THR A 195 -8.41 -3.08 47.85
C THR A 195 -8.58 -4.59 47.81
N LEU A 196 -7.62 -5.29 47.21
CA LEU A 196 -7.58 -6.73 47.18
C LEU A 196 -6.95 -7.26 48.46
N ASP A 197 -7.68 -8.09 49.21
CA ASP A 197 -7.10 -8.88 50.30
C ASP A 197 -6.36 -10.10 49.75
N ALA A 198 -5.12 -9.88 49.30
CA ALA A 198 -4.29 -10.94 48.74
C ALA A 198 -4.07 -12.11 49.71
N ALA A 199 -4.17 -11.90 51.03
CA ALA A 199 -3.98 -12.96 52.02
C ALA A 199 -5.08 -14.02 51.95
N ALA A 200 -6.28 -13.65 51.47
CA ALA A 200 -7.44 -14.54 51.36
C ALA A 200 -7.34 -15.60 50.24
N PHE A 201 -6.43 -15.44 49.28
CA PHE A 201 -6.35 -16.31 48.09
C PHE A 201 -5.10 -17.19 48.10
N SER A 202 -5.16 -18.42 47.59
CA SER A 202 -3.97 -19.27 47.40
C SER A 202 -3.14 -18.83 46.19
N VAL A 203 -1.83 -19.03 46.24
CA VAL A 203 -0.96 -18.87 45.06
C VAL A 203 -1.15 -20.09 44.17
N ALA A 204 -1.36 -19.86 42.87
CA ALA A 204 -1.45 -20.94 41.88
C ALA A 204 -0.12 -21.69 41.77
N GLU A 205 -0.17 -23.00 41.51
CA GLU A 205 1.04 -23.75 41.16
C GLU A 205 1.57 -23.22 39.83
N GLY A 206 2.80 -22.70 39.84
CA GLY A 206 3.40 -22.10 38.66
C GLY A 206 3.77 -23.17 37.65
N GLU A 207 3.19 -23.11 36.45
CA GLU A 207 3.80 -23.77 35.30
C GLU A 207 5.08 -23.00 34.92
N VAL A 208 6.16 -23.73 34.71
CA VAL A 208 7.35 -23.16 34.08
C VAL A 208 6.95 -22.75 32.67
N GLY A 209 7.00 -21.46 32.38
CA GLY A 209 6.65 -20.94 31.06
C GLY A 209 7.38 -21.71 29.97
N ALA A 210 6.64 -22.15 28.94
CA ALA A 210 7.24 -22.85 27.82
C ALA A 210 8.32 -21.95 27.19
N PRO A 211 9.48 -22.52 26.80
CA PRO A 211 10.48 -21.75 26.09
C PRO A 211 9.85 -21.13 24.83
N PRO A 212 10.19 -19.88 24.50
CA PRO A 212 9.63 -19.23 23.33
C PRO A 212 9.93 -20.06 22.09
N LEU A 213 8.91 -20.33 21.28
CA LEU A 213 9.05 -21.06 20.02
C LEU A 213 9.47 -20.11 18.90
N MET A 214 10.44 -20.55 18.11
CA MET A 214 10.87 -19.85 16.90
C MET A 214 9.79 -19.96 15.82
N PRO A 215 9.33 -18.84 15.22
CA PRO A 215 8.44 -18.88 14.07
C PRO A 215 9.04 -19.67 12.91
N ALA A 216 8.25 -20.50 12.24
CA ALA A 216 8.73 -21.37 11.15
C ALA A 216 9.40 -20.61 9.99
N ILE A 217 8.98 -19.36 9.72
CA ILE A 217 9.57 -18.53 8.66
C ILE A 217 11.03 -18.12 8.94
N LEU A 218 11.44 -18.18 10.22
CA LEU A 218 12.78 -17.89 10.71
C LEU A 218 13.65 -19.14 10.85
N ASP A 219 13.18 -20.30 10.38
CA ASP A 219 14.01 -21.50 10.34
C ASP A 219 15.31 -21.25 9.55
N GLY A 220 16.43 -21.37 10.26
CA GLY A 220 17.78 -21.17 9.74
C GLY A 220 18.50 -22.45 9.31
N THR A 221 17.85 -23.62 9.37
CA THR A 221 18.49 -24.94 9.16
C THR A 221 19.17 -25.08 7.81
N ASN A 222 18.54 -24.57 6.74
CA ASN A 222 19.06 -24.61 5.37
C ASN A 222 19.75 -23.31 4.93
N VAL A 223 20.04 -22.39 5.86
CA VAL A 223 20.62 -21.07 5.58
C VAL A 223 22.13 -21.10 5.82
N ARG A 224 22.92 -20.51 4.92
CA ARG A 224 24.38 -20.43 5.13
C ARG A 224 24.70 -19.73 6.46
N PRO A 225 25.70 -20.22 7.23
CA PRO A 225 26.15 -19.52 8.43
C PRO A 225 26.60 -18.10 8.11
N GLY A 226 26.22 -17.13 8.94
CA GLY A 226 26.61 -15.73 8.75
C GLY A 226 25.61 -14.74 9.35
N MET A 227 25.78 -13.46 8.99
CA MET A 227 24.95 -12.35 9.48
C MET A 227 23.49 -12.39 8.99
N GLY A 228 23.20 -13.16 7.95
CA GLY A 228 21.84 -13.31 7.40
C GLY A 228 21.09 -14.54 7.93
N ASN A 229 21.65 -15.30 8.88
CA ASN A 229 21.02 -16.52 9.38
C ASN A 229 19.96 -16.18 10.46
N PRO A 230 18.66 -16.39 10.18
CA PRO A 230 17.58 -16.02 11.10
C PRO A 230 17.54 -16.89 12.36
N GLY A 231 17.98 -18.17 12.29
CA GLY A 231 18.04 -19.05 13.46
C GLY A 231 19.11 -18.61 14.46
N ARG A 232 20.30 -18.20 13.98
CA ARG A 232 21.32 -17.60 14.85
C ARG A 232 20.84 -16.31 15.50
N PHE A 233 20.14 -15.47 14.74
CA PHE A 233 19.56 -14.23 15.26
C PHE A 233 18.47 -14.51 16.31
N TRP A 234 17.64 -15.53 16.09
CA TRP A 234 16.68 -15.98 17.07
C TRP A 234 17.32 -16.35 18.40
N GLU A 235 18.34 -17.21 18.37
CA GLU A 235 19.03 -17.68 19.58
C GLU A 235 19.79 -16.56 20.32
N GLN A 236 20.42 -15.65 19.59
CA GLN A 236 21.32 -14.62 20.17
C GLN A 236 20.61 -13.30 20.49
N VAL A 237 19.45 -13.05 19.89
CA VAL A 237 18.73 -11.76 20.01
C VAL A 237 17.27 -12.02 20.38
N CYS A 238 16.50 -12.66 19.50
CA CYS A 238 15.05 -12.62 19.62
C CYS A 238 14.50 -13.37 20.84
N ALA A 239 15.11 -14.50 21.21
CA ALA A 239 14.72 -15.26 22.38
C ALA A 239 14.90 -14.43 23.67
N LEU A 240 15.98 -13.65 23.77
CA LEU A 240 16.28 -12.78 24.91
C LEU A 240 15.32 -11.59 25.00
N TYR A 241 15.04 -10.96 23.85
CA TYR A 241 14.04 -9.89 23.76
C TYR A 241 12.65 -10.38 24.18
N LYS A 242 12.28 -11.62 23.81
CA LYS A 242 11.00 -12.22 24.18
C LYS A 242 10.90 -12.57 25.67
N THR A 243 12.04 -12.77 26.35
CA THR A 243 12.09 -12.96 27.82
C THR A 243 12.27 -11.66 28.59
N GLY A 244 12.37 -10.51 27.91
CA GLY A 244 12.54 -9.19 28.55
C GLY A 244 13.95 -8.93 29.10
N GLU A 245 14.96 -9.69 28.67
CA GLU A 245 16.35 -9.48 29.09
C GLU A 245 17.00 -8.40 28.21
N ASP A 246 17.10 -7.18 28.73
CA ASP A 246 17.84 -6.07 28.11
C ASP A 246 19.33 -6.09 28.51
N GLY A 247 20.22 -5.70 27.59
CA GLY A 247 21.57 -5.22 27.95
C GLY A 247 22.78 -6.12 27.61
N ILE A 248 22.62 -7.12 26.74
CA ILE A 248 23.77 -7.85 26.19
C ILE A 248 24.29 -7.12 24.95
N ALA A 249 25.62 -7.05 24.77
CA ALA A 249 26.23 -6.57 23.54
C ALA A 249 25.78 -7.46 22.37
N ASP A 250 24.89 -6.91 21.54
CA ASP A 250 24.31 -7.61 20.40
C ASP A 250 25.21 -7.44 19.15
N PRO A 251 25.80 -8.52 18.62
CA PRO A 251 26.67 -8.43 17.46
C PRO A 251 25.95 -7.97 16.19
N PHE A 252 24.65 -8.25 16.05
CA PHE A 252 23.86 -7.85 14.89
C PHE A 252 23.53 -6.36 14.93
N ALA A 253 23.17 -5.84 16.11
CA ALA A 253 23.00 -4.41 16.32
C ALA A 253 24.30 -3.64 16.04
N ALA A 254 25.47 -4.17 16.46
CA ALA A 254 26.77 -3.54 16.20
C ALA A 254 27.13 -3.47 14.70
N MET A 255 26.55 -4.36 13.88
CA MET A 255 26.73 -4.37 12.42
C MET A 255 25.58 -3.69 11.66
N SER A 256 24.57 -3.17 12.37
CA SER A 256 23.34 -2.63 11.78
C SER A 256 22.63 -3.62 10.84
N ALA A 257 22.55 -4.90 11.24
CA ALA A 257 21.97 -5.96 10.44
C ALA A 257 20.77 -6.62 11.12
N ILE A 258 19.68 -6.82 10.37
CA ILE A 258 18.49 -7.56 10.80
C ILE A 258 18.16 -8.58 9.71
N PRO A 259 18.03 -9.88 10.02
CA PRO A 259 17.54 -10.86 9.05
C PRO A 259 16.14 -10.53 8.53
N ALA A 260 15.79 -11.15 7.41
CA ALA A 260 14.49 -10.95 6.77
C ALA A 260 13.34 -11.54 7.62
N ALA A 261 12.16 -10.90 7.58
CA ALA A 261 10.90 -11.35 8.19
C ALA A 261 10.91 -11.57 9.73
N THR A 262 11.84 -10.95 10.47
CA THR A 262 11.93 -11.05 11.95
C THR A 262 10.78 -10.39 12.69
N SER A 263 9.95 -9.58 12.03
CA SER A 263 8.73 -9.01 12.63
C SER A 263 7.75 -10.09 13.13
N THR A 264 7.77 -11.29 12.52
CA THR A 264 6.90 -12.44 12.89
C THR A 264 7.12 -12.99 14.30
N ILE A 265 8.14 -12.51 15.01
CA ILE A 265 8.47 -12.88 16.38
C ILE A 265 7.46 -12.30 17.38
N ARG A 266 6.93 -11.13 17.02
CA ARG A 266 6.04 -10.35 17.87
C ARG A 266 4.61 -10.87 17.76
N ASP A 267 3.98 -11.03 18.92
CA ASP A 267 2.56 -11.40 19.00
C ASP A 267 1.70 -10.14 19.13
N MET A 268 0.84 -9.89 18.15
CA MET A 268 -0.08 -8.74 18.15
C MET A 268 -1.36 -9.00 18.94
N THR A 269 -1.56 -10.18 19.55
CA THR A 269 -2.74 -10.44 20.41
C THR A 269 -2.80 -9.50 21.61
N ASP A 270 -1.67 -8.99 22.07
CA ASP A 270 -1.57 -8.21 23.30
C ASP A 270 -2.00 -6.74 23.15
N ILE A 271 -2.10 -6.23 21.91
CA ILE A 271 -2.34 -4.80 21.65
C ILE A 271 -3.77 -4.48 21.22
N ARG A 272 -4.64 -5.48 21.08
CA ARG A 272 -6.02 -5.33 20.58
C ARG A 272 -7.05 -5.91 21.54
N PHE A 273 -8.21 -5.29 21.61
CA PHE A 273 -9.35 -5.75 22.41
C PHE A 273 -10.39 -6.51 21.58
N GLU A 274 -10.34 -6.34 20.26
CA GLU A 274 -11.30 -6.89 19.32
C GLU A 274 -10.57 -7.50 18.13
N VAL A 275 -11.24 -8.45 17.48
CA VAL A 275 -10.71 -9.16 16.31
C VAL A 275 -11.85 -9.45 15.33
N PRO A 276 -11.61 -9.43 14.01
CA PRO A 276 -12.61 -9.83 13.04
C PRO A 276 -12.91 -11.34 13.14
N LYS A 277 -14.20 -11.68 13.15
CA LYS A 277 -14.73 -13.05 13.00
C LYS A 277 -15.31 -13.23 11.61
N PHE A 278 -14.91 -14.31 10.94
CA PHE A 278 -15.43 -14.69 9.63
C PHE A 278 -16.74 -15.49 9.76
N VAL A 279 -17.78 -15.05 9.06
CA VAL A 279 -19.11 -15.66 8.95
C VAL A 279 -19.25 -16.20 7.52
N ALA A 280 -18.85 -17.45 7.35
CA ALA A 280 -18.62 -18.04 6.04
C ALA A 280 -19.88 -18.09 5.14
N GLU A 281 -21.06 -18.21 5.74
CA GLU A 281 -22.34 -18.35 5.04
C GLU A 281 -22.76 -17.08 4.30
N LYS A 282 -22.23 -15.92 4.71
CA LYS A 282 -22.50 -14.61 4.09
C LYS A 282 -21.48 -14.24 3.03
N CYS A 283 -20.38 -14.98 2.90
CA CYS A 283 -19.26 -14.59 2.05
C CYS A 283 -19.59 -14.75 0.56
N THR A 284 -19.40 -13.69 -0.21
CA THR A 284 -19.58 -13.69 -1.68
C THR A 284 -18.27 -13.93 -2.44
N GLY A 285 -17.11 -13.87 -1.77
CA GLY A 285 -15.80 -13.99 -2.41
C GLY A 285 -15.33 -12.72 -3.13
N CYS A 286 -15.74 -11.53 -2.67
CA CYS A 286 -15.48 -10.24 -3.33
C CYS A 286 -14.03 -9.70 -3.22
N ALA A 287 -13.17 -10.35 -2.43
CA ALA A 287 -11.75 -9.99 -2.23
C ALA A 287 -11.43 -8.67 -1.50
N GLN A 288 -12.43 -7.88 -1.09
CA GLN A 288 -12.18 -6.56 -0.50
C GLN A 288 -11.42 -6.64 0.83
N CYS A 289 -11.77 -7.58 1.71
CA CYS A 289 -11.20 -7.71 3.04
C CYS A 289 -9.69 -8.00 3.07
N TRP A 290 -9.21 -8.95 2.26
CA TRP A 290 -7.79 -9.28 2.22
C TRP A 290 -6.98 -8.27 1.40
N THR A 291 -7.59 -7.58 0.44
CA THR A 291 -6.95 -6.51 -0.33
C THR A 291 -6.62 -5.29 0.52
N GLN A 292 -7.44 -4.99 1.53
CA GLN A 292 -7.31 -3.79 2.35
C GLN A 292 -6.56 -4.03 3.67
N CYS A 293 -6.11 -5.25 3.93
CA CYS A 293 -5.42 -5.58 5.17
C CYS A 293 -3.98 -5.06 5.14
N PRO A 294 -3.59 -4.11 6.00
CA PRO A 294 -2.24 -3.58 6.02
C PRO A 294 -1.22 -4.62 6.51
N ASP A 295 -1.61 -5.52 7.42
CA ASP A 295 -0.67 -6.41 8.11
C ASP A 295 -0.56 -7.82 7.50
N ALA A 296 -1.11 -8.04 6.30
CA ALA A 296 -1.20 -9.38 5.67
C ALA A 296 -1.74 -10.44 6.66
N ALA A 297 -2.75 -10.06 7.44
CA ALA A 297 -3.25 -10.83 8.57
C ALA A 297 -4.55 -11.60 8.28
N ILE A 298 -5.16 -11.43 7.11
CA ILE A 298 -6.45 -12.07 6.77
C ILE A 298 -6.43 -12.68 5.36
N PRO A 299 -5.52 -13.64 5.06
CA PRO A 299 -5.44 -14.24 3.74
C PRO A 299 -6.71 -14.99 3.34
N GLY A 300 -7.09 -14.87 2.06
CA GLY A 300 -8.03 -15.76 1.40
C GLY A 300 -7.30 -16.90 0.68
N VAL A 301 -7.75 -18.14 0.83
CA VAL A 301 -7.21 -19.30 0.09
C VAL A 301 -8.36 -20.15 -0.42
N VAL A 302 -8.31 -20.55 -1.69
CA VAL A 302 -9.29 -21.44 -2.31
C VAL A 302 -8.67 -22.81 -2.48
N SER A 303 -9.31 -23.83 -1.88
CA SER A 303 -8.81 -25.21 -1.89
C SER A 303 -9.92 -26.19 -2.27
N GLU A 304 -9.53 -27.30 -2.89
CA GLU A 304 -10.42 -28.42 -3.13
C GLU A 304 -10.75 -29.15 -1.81
N ILE A 305 -11.87 -29.88 -1.78
CA ILE A 305 -12.39 -30.49 -0.54
C ILE A 305 -11.40 -31.52 0.05
N ASP A 306 -10.73 -32.29 -0.80
CA ASP A 306 -9.69 -33.24 -0.39
C ASP A 306 -8.43 -32.55 0.14
N GLU A 307 -8.01 -31.44 -0.46
CA GLU A 307 -6.90 -30.62 0.02
C GLU A 307 -7.17 -30.08 1.44
N VAL A 308 -8.37 -29.57 1.69
CA VAL A 308 -8.81 -29.13 3.03
C VAL A 308 -8.73 -30.26 4.05
N ILE A 309 -9.16 -31.46 3.67
CA ILE A 309 -9.09 -32.65 4.52
C ILE A 309 -7.63 -33.03 4.80
N HIS A 310 -6.76 -33.00 3.79
CA HIS A 310 -5.34 -33.31 3.94
C HIS A 310 -4.64 -32.30 4.85
N ALA A 311 -4.95 -31.00 4.72
CA ALA A 311 -4.43 -29.96 5.59
C ALA A 311 -4.87 -30.16 7.05
N ALA A 312 -6.13 -30.53 7.29
CA ALA A 312 -6.63 -30.85 8.62
C ALA A 312 -5.98 -32.11 9.21
N ILE A 313 -5.71 -33.14 8.40
CA ILE A 313 -4.94 -34.32 8.85
C ILE A 313 -3.52 -33.89 9.26
N ALA A 314 -2.86 -33.06 8.45
CA ALA A 314 -1.50 -32.60 8.74
C ALA A 314 -1.43 -31.76 10.03
N SER A 315 -2.40 -30.87 10.26
CA SER A 315 -2.41 -30.00 11.44
C SER A 315 -2.62 -30.75 12.77
N VAL A 316 -3.26 -31.92 12.75
CA VAL A 316 -3.50 -32.77 13.93
C VAL A 316 -2.58 -33.99 14.02
N SER A 317 -1.65 -34.16 13.06
CA SER A 317 -0.86 -35.38 12.96
C SER A 317 0.01 -35.61 14.20
N ASN A 318 0.75 -34.61 14.71
CA ASN A 318 1.54 -34.67 15.96
C ASN A 318 2.27 -36.02 16.22
N GLY A 319 2.80 -36.70 15.18
CA GLY A 319 3.45 -38.01 15.27
C GLY A 319 2.53 -39.25 15.19
N ARG A 320 1.22 -39.06 15.13
CA ARG A 320 0.19 -40.10 14.88
C ARG A 320 -0.01 -40.32 13.37
N THR A 321 -0.24 -41.58 12.98
CA THR A 321 -0.56 -41.98 11.60
C THR A 321 -2.07 -41.93 11.35
N PHE A 322 -2.48 -41.52 10.14
CA PHE A 322 -3.88 -41.36 9.71
C PHE A 322 -4.15 -42.16 8.42
N ASP A 323 -3.51 -43.33 8.30
CA ASP A 323 -3.43 -44.05 7.03
C ASP A 323 -4.80 -44.59 6.57
N ARG A 324 -5.67 -44.99 7.50
CA ARG A 324 -7.02 -45.46 7.19
C ARG A 324 -7.88 -44.29 6.71
N LEU A 325 -7.80 -43.16 7.41
CA LEU A 325 -8.53 -41.96 7.01
C LEU A 325 -8.06 -41.43 5.65
N ARG A 326 -6.75 -41.45 5.37
CA ARG A 326 -6.16 -41.07 4.08
C ARG A 326 -6.73 -41.88 2.91
N GLN A 327 -6.99 -43.17 3.09
CA GLN A 327 -7.57 -44.03 2.05
C GLN A 327 -8.98 -43.62 1.62
N ILE A 328 -9.74 -42.95 2.49
CA ILE A 328 -11.14 -42.57 2.22
C ILE A 328 -11.34 -41.08 1.93
N VAL A 329 -10.27 -40.27 1.88
CA VAL A 329 -10.36 -38.82 1.64
C VAL A 329 -11.07 -38.52 0.32
N LYS A 330 -10.63 -39.13 -0.78
CA LYS A 330 -11.18 -38.88 -2.13
C LYS A 330 -12.66 -39.32 -2.27
N PRO A 331 -13.07 -40.53 -1.81
CA PRO A 331 -14.48 -40.88 -1.72
C PRO A 331 -15.31 -39.89 -0.90
N ARG A 332 -14.78 -39.44 0.25
CA ARG A 332 -15.47 -38.48 1.13
C ARG A 332 -15.59 -37.10 0.50
N ALA A 333 -14.54 -36.59 -0.15
CA ALA A 333 -14.58 -35.32 -0.86
C ALA A 333 -15.60 -35.34 -2.00
N THR A 334 -15.68 -36.46 -2.73
CA THR A 334 -16.67 -36.66 -3.80
C THR A 334 -18.09 -36.63 -3.25
N GLU A 335 -18.34 -37.31 -2.12
CA GLU A 335 -19.64 -37.33 -1.48
C GLU A 335 -20.02 -35.97 -0.87
N ALA A 336 -19.08 -35.28 -0.21
CA ALA A 336 -19.27 -33.93 0.29
C ALA A 336 -19.66 -32.96 -0.84
N ARG A 337 -18.97 -33.03 -1.99
CA ARG A 337 -19.31 -32.25 -3.19
C ARG A 337 -20.72 -32.55 -3.69
N ARG A 338 -21.13 -33.83 -3.69
CA ARG A 338 -22.50 -34.24 -4.08
C ARG A 338 -23.55 -33.62 -3.16
N ILE A 339 -23.29 -33.56 -1.86
CA ILE A 339 -24.21 -33.02 -0.85
C ILE A 339 -24.42 -31.51 -1.05
N ILE A 340 -23.36 -30.75 -1.32
CA ILE A 340 -23.42 -29.28 -1.43
C ILE A 340 -23.72 -28.78 -2.86
N LYS A 341 -23.85 -29.69 -3.83
CA LYS A 341 -24.10 -29.32 -5.22
C LYS A 341 -25.48 -28.72 -5.40
N GLY A 342 -25.55 -27.50 -5.94
CA GLY A 342 -26.82 -26.82 -6.24
C GLY A 342 -27.61 -26.36 -5.01
N VAL A 343 -27.02 -26.42 -3.82
CA VAL A 343 -27.60 -25.94 -2.57
C VAL A 343 -26.63 -24.99 -1.86
N PRO A 344 -27.13 -24.01 -1.08
CA PRO A 344 -26.30 -23.23 -0.18
C PRO A 344 -25.64 -24.12 0.88
N MET A 345 -24.40 -23.81 1.27
CA MET A 345 -23.70 -24.51 2.34
C MET A 345 -23.75 -23.65 3.60
N THR A 346 -24.45 -24.12 4.63
CA THR A 346 -24.50 -23.46 5.94
C THR A 346 -23.36 -23.90 6.85
N SER A 347 -22.97 -25.18 6.78
CA SER A 347 -21.94 -25.75 7.66
C SER A 347 -21.16 -26.84 6.91
N PHE A 348 -19.86 -26.61 6.71
CA PHE A 348 -19.00 -27.61 6.07
C PHE A 348 -18.79 -28.85 6.97
N SER A 349 -18.79 -28.67 8.29
CA SER A 349 -18.62 -29.78 9.23
C SER A 349 -19.81 -30.75 9.17
N ASP A 350 -21.04 -30.27 9.04
CA ASP A 350 -22.23 -31.13 8.88
C ASP A 350 -22.20 -31.91 7.57
N VAL A 351 -21.78 -31.25 6.49
CA VAL A 351 -21.55 -31.88 5.18
C VAL A 351 -20.51 -32.99 5.31
N LEU A 352 -19.39 -32.71 5.96
CA LEU A 352 -18.30 -33.66 6.12
C LEU A 352 -18.70 -34.86 6.98
N SER A 353 -19.43 -34.63 8.07
CA SER A 353 -19.96 -35.69 8.94
C SER A 353 -20.96 -36.59 8.20
N THR A 354 -21.83 -36.00 7.38
CA THR A 354 -22.78 -36.74 6.54
C THR A 354 -22.08 -37.54 5.45
N ALA A 355 -21.08 -36.94 4.79
CA ALA A 355 -20.26 -37.61 3.79
C ALA A 355 -19.47 -38.77 4.41
N TYR A 356 -18.90 -38.57 5.60
CA TYR A 356 -18.17 -39.60 6.33
C TYR A 356 -19.06 -40.80 6.65
N ARG A 357 -20.24 -40.57 7.24
CA ARG A 357 -21.24 -41.63 7.50
C ARG A 357 -21.61 -42.39 6.22
N THR A 358 -21.99 -41.66 5.17
CA THR A 358 -22.38 -42.25 3.88
C THR A 358 -21.29 -43.11 3.25
N VAL A 359 -20.03 -42.67 3.29
CA VAL A 359 -18.90 -43.43 2.74
C VAL A 359 -18.62 -44.66 3.59
N THR A 360 -18.62 -44.52 4.91
CA THR A 360 -18.27 -45.61 5.83
C THR A 360 -19.33 -46.70 5.90
N ASP A 361 -20.61 -46.34 5.80
CA ASP A 361 -21.71 -47.31 5.71
C ASP A 361 -21.61 -48.17 4.44
N LYS A 362 -21.12 -47.59 3.33
CA LYS A 362 -20.87 -48.32 2.08
C LYS A 362 -19.67 -49.25 2.13
N LEU A 363 -18.71 -49.00 3.02
CA LEU A 363 -17.46 -49.79 3.12
C LEU A 363 -17.64 -51.12 3.85
N SER A 364 -18.78 -51.36 4.53
CA SER A 364 -19.08 -52.62 5.25
C SER A 364 -17.93 -53.09 6.16
N LEU A 365 -17.33 -52.16 6.93
CA LEU A 365 -16.19 -52.44 7.80
C LEU A 365 -16.59 -53.28 9.02
N SER A 366 -15.64 -54.07 9.56
CA SER A 366 -15.85 -54.73 10.86
C SER A 366 -15.97 -53.69 11.99
N PRO A 367 -16.60 -54.01 13.13
CA PRO A 367 -16.75 -53.09 14.26
C PRO A 367 -15.41 -52.50 14.73
N GLU A 368 -14.34 -53.30 14.73
CA GLU A 368 -13.00 -52.88 15.15
C GLU A 368 -12.40 -51.88 14.17
N ARG A 369 -12.45 -52.16 12.86
CA ARG A 369 -11.94 -51.24 11.83
C ARG A 369 -12.75 -49.95 11.75
N ARG A 370 -14.06 -50.03 12.02
CA ARG A 370 -14.92 -48.86 12.12
C ARG A 370 -14.49 -47.96 13.28
N HIS A 371 -14.24 -48.55 14.45
CA HIS A 371 -13.77 -47.82 15.63
C HIS A 371 -12.41 -47.15 15.38
N GLU A 372 -11.42 -47.86 14.83
CA GLU A 372 -10.11 -47.28 14.51
C GLU A 372 -10.19 -46.09 13.55
N LEU A 373 -11.09 -46.17 12.56
CA LEU A 373 -11.31 -45.08 11.61
C LEU A 373 -12.03 -43.89 12.26
N ASP A 374 -13.01 -44.15 13.14
CA ASP A 374 -13.71 -43.12 13.90
C ASP A 374 -12.73 -42.38 14.85
N ASP A 375 -11.78 -43.10 15.46
CA ASP A 375 -10.72 -42.54 16.29
C ASP A 375 -9.73 -41.68 15.49
N GLU A 376 -9.44 -42.03 14.24
CA GLU A 376 -8.64 -41.20 13.31
C GLU A 376 -9.46 -39.99 12.82
N PHE A 377 -10.77 -40.12 12.63
CA PHE A 377 -11.61 -39.05 12.12
C PHE A 377 -11.91 -37.96 13.17
N ALA A 378 -12.12 -38.34 14.43
CA ALA A 378 -12.50 -37.43 15.51
C ALA A 378 -11.63 -36.15 15.62
N PRO A 379 -10.28 -36.22 15.72
CA PRO A 379 -9.46 -35.01 15.80
C PRO A 379 -9.49 -34.17 14.51
N VAL A 380 -9.60 -34.80 13.34
CA VAL A 380 -9.70 -34.10 12.05
C VAL A 380 -11.04 -33.36 11.93
N TYR A 381 -12.13 -34.00 12.38
CA TYR A 381 -13.44 -33.38 12.45
C TYR A 381 -13.43 -32.18 13.40
N SER A 382 -12.84 -32.32 14.59
CA SER A 382 -12.72 -31.21 15.55
C SER A 382 -12.00 -30.00 14.96
N ALA A 383 -10.90 -30.22 14.22
CA ALA A 383 -10.18 -29.14 13.55
C ALA A 383 -11.02 -28.45 12.45
N LEU A 384 -11.84 -29.22 11.71
CA LEU A 384 -12.67 -28.69 10.62
C LEU A 384 -14.00 -28.07 11.08
N VAL A 385 -14.46 -28.37 12.29
CA VAL A 385 -15.61 -27.69 12.92
C VAL A 385 -15.28 -26.22 13.18
N GLU A 386 -14.07 -25.94 13.66
CA GLU A 386 -13.64 -24.57 13.94
C GLU A 386 -13.13 -23.82 12.70
N PHE A 387 -12.77 -24.53 11.62
CA PHE A 387 -12.16 -23.95 10.43
C PHE A 387 -13.23 -23.43 9.44
N PRO A 388 -13.39 -22.11 9.29
CA PRO A 388 -14.49 -21.55 8.50
C PRO A 388 -14.23 -21.68 7.00
N LEU A 389 -15.21 -22.24 6.29
CA LEU A 389 -15.16 -22.48 4.84
C LEU A 389 -16.44 -21.97 4.18
N ALA A 390 -16.28 -21.15 3.15
CA ALA A 390 -17.36 -20.58 2.37
C ALA A 390 -17.48 -21.27 1.00
N LYS A 391 -18.71 -21.58 0.61
CA LYS A 391 -19.07 -21.96 -0.75
C LYS A 391 -19.54 -20.70 -1.47
N THR A 392 -18.74 -20.18 -2.39
CA THR A 392 -19.05 -18.95 -3.13
C THR A 392 -19.33 -19.22 -4.60
N GLY A 393 -20.08 -18.32 -5.23
CA GLY A 393 -20.37 -18.39 -6.67
C GLY A 393 -19.10 -18.44 -7.53
N PRO A 394 -18.14 -17.51 -7.35
CA PRO A 394 -16.93 -17.45 -8.18
C PRO A 394 -15.99 -18.65 -8.06
N PHE A 395 -15.91 -19.29 -6.89
CA PHE A 395 -14.90 -20.32 -6.62
C PHE A 395 -15.46 -21.75 -6.60
N PHE A 396 -16.75 -21.91 -6.32
CA PHE A 396 -17.39 -23.22 -6.33
C PHE A 396 -18.35 -23.38 -7.51
N ASP A 397 -19.42 -22.59 -7.56
CA ASP A 397 -20.53 -22.84 -8.50
C ASP A 397 -20.11 -22.61 -9.96
N LEU A 398 -19.33 -21.56 -10.24
CA LEU A 398 -18.84 -21.27 -11.58
C LEU A 398 -17.87 -22.35 -12.10
N PRO A 399 -16.79 -22.73 -11.38
CA PRO A 399 -15.92 -23.83 -11.81
C PRO A 399 -16.67 -25.16 -11.96
N GLU A 400 -17.52 -25.53 -10.99
CA GLU A 400 -18.28 -26.79 -11.03
C GLU A 400 -19.27 -26.86 -12.20
N SER A 401 -19.79 -25.71 -12.66
CA SER A 401 -20.63 -25.60 -13.86
C SER A 401 -19.84 -25.79 -15.16
N LYS A 402 -18.56 -25.39 -15.20
CA LYS A 402 -17.67 -25.52 -16.36
C LYS A 402 -17.09 -26.92 -16.46
N GLU A 403 -16.58 -27.45 -15.35
CA GLU A 403 -15.97 -28.78 -15.27
C GLU A 403 -16.36 -29.45 -13.94
N LYS A 404 -17.02 -30.61 -14.02
CA LYS A 404 -17.48 -31.33 -12.83
C LYS A 404 -16.30 -31.73 -11.96
N GLY A 405 -16.40 -31.46 -10.66
CA GLY A 405 -15.36 -31.80 -9.68
C GLY A 405 -14.32 -30.71 -9.45
N THR A 406 -14.46 -29.53 -10.09
CA THR A 406 -13.48 -28.44 -9.98
C THR A 406 -13.90 -27.31 -9.04
N GLY A 407 -15.08 -27.39 -8.41
CA GLY A 407 -15.49 -26.42 -7.39
C GLY A 407 -14.57 -26.45 -6.16
N GLY A 408 -14.05 -25.27 -5.77
CA GLY A 408 -13.21 -25.05 -4.60
C GLY A 408 -13.94 -24.29 -3.48
N LEU A 409 -13.50 -24.47 -2.24
CA LEU A 409 -14.01 -23.77 -1.06
C LEU A 409 -13.07 -22.64 -0.66
N LEU A 410 -13.62 -21.49 -0.34
CA LEU A 410 -12.86 -20.33 0.14
C LEU A 410 -12.71 -20.41 1.66
N SER A 411 -11.48 -20.32 2.14
CA SER A 411 -11.17 -20.06 3.55
C SER A 411 -10.67 -18.62 3.71
N ILE A 412 -11.15 -17.95 4.75
CA ILE A 412 -10.58 -16.69 5.24
C ILE A 412 -10.23 -16.93 6.70
N THR A 413 -8.94 -16.83 7.03
CA THR A 413 -8.44 -17.10 8.38
C THR A 413 -7.64 -15.91 8.87
N VAL A 414 -7.89 -15.50 10.11
CA VAL A 414 -7.14 -14.41 10.74
C VAL A 414 -5.87 -14.98 11.34
N ASN A 415 -4.72 -14.45 10.94
CA ASN A 415 -3.43 -14.69 11.59
C ASN A 415 -3.43 -13.95 12.94
N PRO A 416 -3.53 -14.67 14.08
CA PRO A 416 -3.65 -14.02 15.38
C PRO A 416 -2.40 -13.22 15.75
N GLU A 417 -1.20 -13.68 15.36
CA GLU A 417 0.05 -13.00 15.70
C GLU A 417 0.27 -11.72 14.87
N ALA A 418 -0.37 -11.59 13.71
CA ALA A 418 -0.21 -10.42 12.84
C ALA A 418 -1.35 -9.40 12.92
N CYS A 419 -2.58 -9.83 13.22
CA CYS A 419 -3.75 -8.95 13.21
C CYS A 419 -3.65 -7.87 14.29
N LYS A 420 -3.88 -6.61 13.94
CA LYS A 420 -3.88 -5.50 14.91
C LYS A 420 -5.29 -5.04 15.33
N GLY A 421 -6.35 -5.66 14.80
CA GLY A 421 -7.73 -5.29 15.15
C GLY A 421 -8.20 -3.94 14.58
N CYS A 422 -7.65 -3.49 13.44
CA CYS A 422 -8.04 -2.21 12.83
C CYS A 422 -9.43 -2.19 12.17
N ASN A 423 -10.08 -3.34 11.99
CA ASN A 423 -11.41 -3.50 11.40
C ASN A 423 -11.62 -2.94 9.98
N LEU A 424 -10.58 -2.50 9.25
CA LEU A 424 -10.68 -2.17 7.81
C LEU A 424 -11.36 -3.30 7.01
N CYS A 425 -11.01 -4.56 7.30
CA CYS A 425 -11.60 -5.72 6.64
C CYS A 425 -13.10 -5.92 6.91
N VAL A 426 -13.59 -5.45 8.07
CA VAL A 426 -15.01 -5.48 8.46
C VAL A 426 -15.74 -4.35 7.74
N GLU A 427 -15.20 -3.13 7.77
CA GLU A 427 -15.79 -1.94 7.13
C GLU A 427 -15.99 -2.13 5.62
N VAL A 428 -15.04 -2.77 4.94
CA VAL A 428 -15.13 -3.03 3.49
C VAL A 428 -15.93 -4.30 3.15
N CYS A 429 -16.61 -4.93 4.11
CA CYS A 429 -17.38 -6.15 3.86
C CYS A 429 -18.88 -5.81 3.67
N PRO A 430 -19.37 -5.66 2.42
CA PRO A 430 -20.76 -5.24 2.18
C PRO A 430 -21.79 -6.26 2.70
N ASP A 431 -21.43 -7.55 2.69
CA ASP A 431 -22.32 -8.64 3.07
C ASP A 431 -22.27 -8.94 4.58
N GLN A 432 -21.46 -8.21 5.36
CA GLN A 432 -21.21 -8.49 6.78
C GLN A 432 -20.78 -9.93 7.05
N ALA A 433 -20.00 -10.50 6.12
CA ALA A 433 -19.31 -11.79 6.29
C ALA A 433 -18.11 -11.68 7.23
N LEU A 434 -17.71 -10.47 7.61
CA LEU A 434 -16.78 -10.20 8.70
C LEU A 434 -17.50 -9.33 9.71
N ILE A 435 -17.40 -9.70 10.98
CA ILE A 435 -17.97 -8.95 12.11
C ILE A 435 -16.92 -8.77 13.20
N THR A 436 -17.03 -7.70 13.97
CA THR A 436 -16.14 -7.46 15.10
C THR A 436 -16.62 -8.22 16.33
N ILE A 437 -15.71 -8.95 17.00
CA ILE A 437 -15.97 -9.60 18.28
C ILE A 437 -14.93 -9.17 19.31
N LYS A 438 -15.30 -9.20 20.60
CA LYS A 438 -14.36 -9.05 21.71
C LYS A 438 -13.36 -10.21 21.69
N GLN A 439 -12.09 -9.90 21.95
CA GLN A 439 -11.05 -10.89 22.10
C GLN A 439 -10.94 -11.35 23.56
N ASP A 440 -10.90 -12.65 23.76
CA ASP A 440 -10.50 -13.34 24.98
C ASP A 440 -9.51 -14.47 24.65
N GLU A 441 -9.07 -15.23 25.67
CA GLU A 441 -8.09 -16.33 25.48
C GLU A 441 -8.65 -17.45 24.59
N ASP A 442 -9.93 -17.79 24.75
CA ASP A 442 -10.58 -18.86 23.97
C ASP A 442 -10.63 -18.49 22.48
N VAL A 443 -10.93 -17.22 22.17
CA VAL A 443 -10.89 -16.68 20.81
C VAL A 443 -9.48 -16.73 20.24
N VAL A 444 -8.46 -16.31 21.00
CA VAL A 444 -7.06 -16.35 20.53
C VAL A 444 -6.61 -17.78 20.26
N ASP A 445 -6.94 -18.73 21.13
CA ASP A 445 -6.59 -20.12 20.94
C ASP A 445 -7.32 -20.76 19.76
N GLN A 446 -8.59 -20.40 19.52
CA GLN A 446 -9.31 -20.79 18.32
C GLN A 446 -8.61 -20.25 17.05
N LEU A 447 -8.18 -18.99 17.05
CA LEU A 447 -7.46 -18.40 15.93
C LEU A 447 -6.13 -19.12 15.67
N ARG A 448 -5.38 -19.46 16.71
CA ARG A 448 -4.13 -20.23 16.58
C ARG A 448 -4.37 -21.63 16.00
N ARG A 449 -5.43 -22.32 16.44
CA ARG A 449 -5.81 -23.64 15.91
C ARG A 449 -6.22 -23.58 14.43
N THR A 450 -7.06 -22.61 14.07
CA THR A 450 -7.49 -22.43 12.67
C THR A 450 -6.35 -21.97 11.76
N TRP A 451 -5.46 -21.09 12.25
CA TRP A 451 -4.24 -20.69 11.54
C TRP A 451 -3.30 -21.88 11.29
N LYS A 452 -3.18 -22.81 12.24
CA LYS A 452 -2.41 -24.05 12.05
C LYS A 452 -2.96 -24.91 10.90
N VAL A 453 -4.28 -24.99 10.72
CA VAL A 453 -4.88 -25.67 9.55
C VAL A 453 -4.53 -24.92 8.27
N TRP A 454 -4.71 -23.59 8.27
CA TRP A 454 -4.42 -22.72 7.13
C TRP A 454 -2.97 -22.88 6.63
N GLN A 455 -2.00 -23.00 7.54
CA GLN A 455 -0.58 -23.17 7.21
C GLN A 455 -0.25 -24.45 6.44
N HIS A 456 -1.14 -25.46 6.48
CA HIS A 456 -0.99 -26.72 5.76
C HIS A 456 -1.81 -26.77 4.46
N LEU A 457 -2.59 -25.73 4.15
CA LEU A 457 -3.29 -25.65 2.87
C LEU A 457 -2.30 -25.44 1.73
N PRO A 458 -2.52 -26.07 0.57
CA PRO A 458 -1.73 -25.80 -0.62
C PRO A 458 -2.00 -24.41 -1.18
N GLU A 459 -1.13 -23.99 -2.11
CA GLU A 459 -1.37 -22.78 -2.89
C GLU A 459 -2.68 -22.85 -3.67
N THR A 460 -3.41 -21.73 -3.73
CA THR A 460 -4.63 -21.62 -4.53
C THR A 460 -4.33 -21.99 -5.98
N ASN A 461 -5.10 -22.89 -6.60
CA ASN A 461 -4.90 -23.27 -8.00
C ASN A 461 -5.12 -22.07 -8.95
N ASP A 462 -4.34 -21.98 -10.04
CA ASP A 462 -4.42 -20.87 -11.02
C ASP A 462 -5.82 -20.72 -11.63
N ARG A 463 -6.63 -21.79 -11.69
CA ARG A 463 -8.01 -21.74 -12.20
C ARG A 463 -8.94 -20.80 -11.41
N TYR A 464 -8.61 -20.50 -10.15
CA TYR A 464 -9.38 -19.59 -9.29
C TYR A 464 -8.85 -18.15 -9.32
N VAL A 465 -7.69 -17.94 -9.96
CA VAL A 465 -7.09 -16.61 -10.17
C VAL A 465 -7.63 -16.07 -11.49
N ASN A 466 -8.63 -15.18 -11.40
CA ASN A 466 -9.40 -14.70 -12.55
C ASN A 466 -8.66 -13.59 -13.31
N ILE A 467 -7.52 -13.91 -13.91
CA ILE A 467 -6.66 -12.98 -14.64
C ILE A 467 -6.41 -13.54 -16.04
N ALA A 468 -6.85 -12.81 -17.06
CA ALA A 468 -6.69 -13.20 -18.45
C ALA A 468 -5.28 -12.91 -18.96
N SER A 469 -4.69 -11.79 -18.54
CA SER A 469 -3.31 -11.40 -18.84
C SER A 469 -2.73 -10.66 -17.64
N LEU A 470 -1.65 -11.19 -17.08
CA LEU A 470 -0.98 -10.57 -15.94
C LEU A 470 -0.16 -9.37 -16.40
N GLU A 471 0.56 -9.51 -17.51
CA GLU A 471 1.40 -8.46 -18.10
C GLU A 471 0.57 -7.22 -18.48
N GLU A 472 -0.64 -7.42 -19.02
CA GLU A 472 -1.53 -6.32 -19.43
C GLU A 472 -2.44 -5.84 -18.28
N GLY A 473 -2.50 -6.59 -17.17
CA GLY A 473 -3.34 -6.28 -16.02
C GLY A 473 -4.85 -6.51 -16.27
N ILE A 474 -5.20 -7.49 -17.10
CA ILE A 474 -6.59 -7.76 -17.50
C ILE A 474 -7.20 -8.84 -16.59
N GLY A 475 -8.27 -8.47 -15.87
CA GLY A 475 -9.07 -9.38 -15.05
C GLY A 475 -9.30 -8.85 -13.62
N VAL A 476 -9.63 -9.74 -12.70
CA VAL A 476 -9.84 -9.42 -11.28
C VAL A 476 -8.50 -9.50 -10.56
N LEU A 477 -7.72 -8.40 -10.63
CA LEU A 477 -6.34 -8.37 -10.12
C LEU A 477 -6.22 -8.62 -8.61
N SER A 478 -7.25 -8.32 -7.82
CA SER A 478 -7.31 -8.67 -6.39
C SER A 478 -7.29 -10.19 -6.13
N SER A 479 -7.59 -11.02 -7.14
CA SER A 479 -7.46 -12.48 -7.03
C SER A 479 -6.00 -12.96 -6.99
N LEU A 480 -5.01 -12.12 -7.34
CA LEU A 480 -3.58 -12.41 -7.13
C LEU A 480 -3.26 -12.69 -5.67
N LEU A 481 -4.01 -12.08 -4.76
CA LEU A 481 -3.83 -12.19 -3.32
C LEU A 481 -4.39 -13.51 -2.75
N LEU A 482 -5.07 -14.32 -3.57
CA LEU A 482 -5.44 -15.69 -3.18
C LEU A 482 -4.24 -16.64 -3.15
N LYS A 483 -3.14 -16.28 -3.84
CA LYS A 483 -1.87 -16.99 -3.77
C LYS A 483 -1.16 -16.61 -2.49
N GLN A 484 -0.86 -17.58 -1.64
CA GLN A 484 -0.21 -17.34 -0.34
C GLN A 484 1.16 -16.68 -0.54
N SER A 485 1.91 -17.05 -1.59
CA SER A 485 3.22 -16.51 -1.95
C SER A 485 3.16 -15.02 -2.32
N ASN A 486 2.07 -14.57 -2.92
CA ASN A 486 1.86 -13.16 -3.25
C ASN A 486 1.40 -12.41 -2.00
N TYR A 487 0.43 -12.97 -1.27
CA TYR A 487 -0.09 -12.37 -0.04
C TYR A 487 0.98 -12.24 1.05
N ARG A 488 1.92 -13.18 1.13
CA ARG A 488 3.05 -13.16 2.07
C ARG A 488 4.30 -12.47 1.50
N SER A 489 4.12 -11.58 0.52
CA SER A 489 5.18 -10.70 0.02
C SER A 489 5.74 -9.74 1.08
N MET A 490 5.01 -9.57 2.19
CA MET A 490 5.43 -8.92 3.42
C MET A 490 4.88 -9.69 4.61
N ALA A 491 5.61 -9.68 5.73
CA ALA A 491 5.16 -10.27 6.99
C ALA A 491 4.43 -9.24 7.87
N GLY A 492 3.55 -9.71 8.75
CA GLY A 492 2.98 -8.90 9.84
C GLY A 492 3.91 -8.85 11.05
N GLY A 493 3.45 -8.24 12.15
CA GLY A 493 4.20 -8.18 13.42
C GLY A 493 5.12 -6.97 13.60
N ASP A 494 5.13 -6.02 12.66
CA ASP A 494 5.87 -4.74 12.76
C ASP A 494 5.10 -3.63 13.48
N GLY A 495 5.79 -2.50 13.68
CA GLY A 495 5.33 -1.34 14.43
C GLY A 495 4.40 -0.34 13.72
N ALA A 496 3.87 -0.64 12.52
CA ALA A 496 2.97 0.27 11.83
C ALA A 496 1.66 0.49 12.62
N CYS A 497 1.03 1.66 12.48
CA CYS A 497 -0.27 1.94 13.08
C CYS A 497 -1.35 0.95 12.64
N MET A 498 -2.37 0.75 13.49
CA MET A 498 -3.64 0.16 13.08
C MET A 498 -4.22 0.97 11.90
N GLY A 499 -4.63 0.30 10.83
CA GLY A 499 -5.24 0.96 9.67
C GLY A 499 -4.26 1.74 8.78
N CYS A 500 -2.97 1.46 8.84
CA CYS A 500 -1.94 2.20 8.10
C CYS A 500 -2.09 2.08 6.56
N GLY A 501 -2.41 3.19 5.89
CA GLY A 501 -2.55 3.22 4.42
C GLY A 501 -1.25 2.95 3.67
N GLU A 502 -0.09 3.40 4.20
CA GLU A 502 1.22 3.11 3.60
C GLU A 502 1.44 1.61 3.43
N LYS A 503 1.08 0.84 4.46
CA LYS A 503 1.39 -0.58 4.53
C LYS A 503 0.51 -1.40 3.58
N THR A 504 -0.77 -1.07 3.48
CA THR A 504 -1.68 -1.65 2.47
C THR A 504 -1.13 -1.41 1.06
N VAL A 505 -0.74 -0.17 0.76
CA VAL A 505 -0.17 0.19 -0.55
C VAL A 505 1.11 -0.59 -0.85
N VAL A 506 2.06 -0.65 0.09
CA VAL A 506 3.31 -1.40 -0.06
C VAL A 506 3.03 -2.89 -0.24
N HIS A 507 2.08 -3.45 0.50
CA HIS A 507 1.67 -4.85 0.36
C HIS A 507 1.15 -5.16 -1.04
N LEU A 508 0.32 -4.29 -1.63
CA LEU A 508 -0.19 -4.47 -2.99
C LEU A 508 0.92 -4.36 -4.04
N VAL A 509 1.85 -3.41 -3.89
CA VAL A 509 3.03 -3.27 -4.77
C VAL A 509 3.89 -4.53 -4.75
N LEU A 510 4.24 -5.02 -3.55
CA LEU A 510 5.09 -6.21 -3.39
C LEU A 510 4.38 -7.49 -3.83
N SER A 511 3.07 -7.58 -3.64
CA SER A 511 2.26 -8.69 -4.13
C SER A 511 2.26 -8.75 -5.66
N ALA A 512 2.18 -7.59 -6.34
CA ALA A 512 2.29 -7.52 -7.79
C ALA A 512 3.70 -7.92 -8.28
N VAL A 513 4.76 -7.54 -7.57
CA VAL A 513 6.13 -7.98 -7.88
C VAL A 513 6.25 -9.50 -7.78
N ASN A 514 5.76 -10.11 -6.70
CA ASN A 514 5.80 -11.57 -6.54
C ASN A 514 4.99 -12.29 -7.63
N ALA A 515 3.79 -11.78 -7.95
CA ALA A 515 2.94 -12.34 -9.00
C ALA A 515 3.65 -12.38 -10.36
N LEU A 516 4.44 -11.35 -10.68
CA LEU A 516 5.20 -11.29 -11.93
C LEU A 516 6.48 -12.14 -11.89
N MET A 517 7.26 -12.06 -10.81
CA MET A 517 8.60 -12.64 -10.76
C MET A 517 8.62 -14.15 -10.47
N LEU A 518 7.74 -14.66 -9.60
CA LEU A 518 7.78 -16.08 -9.20
C LEU A 518 7.56 -17.04 -10.39
N PRO A 519 6.56 -16.82 -11.27
CA PRO A 519 6.38 -17.65 -12.46
C PRO A 519 7.56 -17.56 -13.44
N ARG A 520 8.16 -16.37 -13.60
CA ARG A 520 9.34 -16.15 -14.44
C ARG A 520 10.53 -16.97 -13.94
N VAL A 521 10.80 -16.92 -12.64
CA VAL A 521 11.86 -17.73 -11.99
C VAL A 521 11.62 -19.21 -12.18
N LYS A 522 10.39 -19.70 -12.02
CA LYS A 522 10.06 -21.11 -12.25
C LYS A 522 10.41 -21.56 -13.67
N ARG A 523 9.96 -20.83 -14.70
CA ARG A 523 10.28 -21.12 -16.11
C ARG A 523 11.78 -21.05 -16.39
N TYR A 524 12.47 -20.09 -15.79
CA TYR A 524 13.92 -19.95 -15.96
C TYR A 524 14.69 -21.13 -15.34
N VAL A 525 14.29 -21.60 -14.15
CA VAL A 525 14.87 -22.81 -13.55
C VAL A 525 14.66 -24.03 -14.43
N GLU A 526 13.46 -24.21 -15.01
CA GLU A 526 13.18 -25.29 -15.97
C GLU A 526 14.08 -25.19 -17.22
N ARG A 527 14.34 -23.99 -17.74
CA ARG A 527 15.31 -23.76 -18.83
C ARG A 527 16.74 -24.13 -18.41
N LEU A 528 17.18 -23.75 -17.21
CA LEU A 528 18.49 -24.11 -16.70
C LEU A 528 18.65 -25.63 -16.55
N ASP A 529 17.62 -26.31 -16.04
CA ASP A 529 17.59 -27.78 -15.95
C ASP A 529 17.74 -28.43 -17.33
N GLY A 530 17.04 -27.90 -18.34
CA GLY A 530 17.15 -28.35 -19.72
C GLY A 530 18.56 -28.15 -20.30
N LEU A 531 19.18 -26.99 -20.09
CA LEU A 531 20.54 -26.70 -20.56
C LEU A 531 21.59 -27.58 -19.86
N ILE A 532 21.47 -27.77 -18.54
CA ILE A 532 22.34 -28.64 -17.76
C ILE A 532 22.26 -30.08 -18.28
N ALA A 533 21.05 -30.61 -18.49
CA ALA A 533 20.86 -31.96 -18.99
C ALA A 533 21.46 -32.16 -20.40
N GLN A 534 21.28 -31.19 -21.30
CA GLN A 534 21.82 -31.26 -22.66
C GLN A 534 23.36 -31.18 -22.69
N LEU A 535 23.96 -30.28 -21.90
CA LEU A 535 25.42 -30.17 -21.80
C LEU A 535 26.05 -31.41 -21.16
N ASP A 536 25.42 -31.99 -20.13
CA ASP A 536 25.88 -33.22 -19.50
C ASP A 536 25.84 -34.40 -20.49
N ALA A 537 24.75 -34.51 -21.27
CA ALA A 537 24.65 -35.51 -22.34
C ALA A 537 25.73 -35.32 -23.42
N LYS A 538 26.01 -34.07 -23.83
CA LYS A 538 27.07 -33.76 -24.78
C LYS A 538 28.46 -34.14 -24.25
N ALA A 539 28.77 -33.80 -23.00
CA ALA A 539 30.02 -34.18 -22.36
C ALA A 539 30.20 -35.70 -22.28
N ARG A 540 29.15 -36.42 -21.87
CA ARG A 540 29.16 -37.91 -21.83
C ARG A 540 29.33 -38.51 -23.22
N GLY A 541 28.70 -37.94 -24.24
CA GLY A 541 28.85 -38.40 -25.63
C GLY A 541 30.30 -38.29 -26.12
N ILE A 542 30.98 -37.19 -25.79
CA ILE A 542 32.41 -37.01 -26.12
C ILE A 542 33.28 -38.01 -25.34
N LEU A 543 33.03 -38.20 -24.05
CA LEU A 543 33.79 -39.11 -23.18
C LEU A 543 33.62 -40.59 -23.57
N ALA A 544 32.38 -41.01 -23.87
CA ALA A 544 32.08 -42.38 -24.29
C ALA A 544 32.70 -42.75 -25.66
N SER A 545 33.10 -41.75 -26.45
CA SER A 545 33.82 -41.98 -27.70
C SER A 545 35.28 -42.41 -27.51
N GLU A 546 35.86 -42.27 -26.32
CA GLU A 546 37.29 -42.53 -26.05
C GLU A 546 37.59 -43.28 -24.74
N VAL A 547 36.67 -43.37 -23.78
CA VAL A 547 36.90 -43.99 -22.45
C VAL A 547 35.74 -44.93 -22.08
N ASP A 548 36.04 -46.05 -21.42
CA ASP A 548 35.04 -46.98 -20.88
C ASP A 548 34.17 -46.32 -19.77
N LEU A 549 32.94 -46.80 -19.60
CA LEU A 549 31.89 -46.23 -18.74
C LEU A 549 32.32 -46.00 -17.28
N ASP A 550 33.18 -46.86 -16.74
CA ASP A 550 33.73 -46.75 -15.38
C ASP A 550 34.72 -45.58 -15.20
N GLY A 551 35.36 -45.13 -16.29
CA GLY A 551 36.22 -43.94 -16.29
C GLY A 551 35.41 -42.64 -16.28
N VAL A 552 34.25 -42.62 -16.92
CA VAL A 552 33.36 -41.44 -17.05
C VAL A 552 32.81 -41.01 -15.69
N ALA A 553 32.46 -41.97 -14.82
CA ALA A 553 31.92 -41.68 -13.49
C ALA A 553 32.94 -41.01 -12.54
N ARG A 554 34.22 -41.40 -12.60
CA ARG A 554 35.29 -40.81 -11.76
C ARG A 554 35.67 -39.38 -12.16
N ILE A 555 35.40 -39.00 -13.41
CA ILE A 555 35.78 -37.69 -13.98
C ILE A 555 34.76 -36.61 -13.59
N LEU A 556 33.47 -36.96 -13.50
CA LEU A 556 32.41 -36.04 -13.07
C LEU A 556 32.52 -35.63 -11.58
N ASP A 557 33.27 -36.40 -10.78
CA ASP A 557 33.60 -36.13 -9.37
C ASP A 557 34.99 -35.48 -9.16
N GLY A 558 35.64 -34.99 -10.23
CA GLY A 558 36.88 -34.21 -10.14
C GLY A 558 38.19 -34.97 -10.32
N GLY A 559 38.16 -36.19 -10.90
CA GLY A 559 39.36 -36.93 -11.28
C GLY A 559 40.04 -36.43 -12.58
N ASP A 560 41.33 -36.69 -12.74
CA ASP A 560 42.13 -36.31 -13.91
C ASP A 560 41.71 -37.05 -15.20
N ILE A 561 41.71 -36.32 -16.32
CA ILE A 561 41.20 -36.78 -17.61
C ILE A 561 42.31 -37.40 -18.47
N PRO A 562 42.22 -38.68 -18.91
CA PRO A 562 43.10 -39.28 -19.91
C PRO A 562 42.60 -39.02 -21.35
N LEU A 563 42.28 -37.76 -21.69
CA LEU A 563 41.93 -37.33 -23.06
C LEU A 563 43.12 -36.59 -23.67
N GLN A 564 43.38 -36.76 -24.97
CA GLN A 564 44.45 -36.05 -25.68
C GLN A 564 43.88 -35.00 -26.65
N GLY A 565 44.58 -33.86 -26.79
CA GLY A 565 44.30 -32.86 -27.84
C GLY A 565 43.04 -32.01 -27.64
N GLU A 566 42.39 -31.67 -28.74
CA GLU A 566 41.32 -30.66 -28.84
C GLU A 566 40.04 -31.03 -28.05
N LYS A 567 39.70 -32.33 -27.98
CA LYS A 567 38.53 -32.84 -27.24
C LYS A 567 38.65 -32.65 -25.73
N LYS A 568 39.86 -32.72 -25.16
CA LYS A 568 40.09 -32.41 -23.74
C LYS A 568 39.70 -30.96 -23.44
N GLY A 569 40.13 -30.03 -24.30
CA GLY A 569 39.78 -28.62 -24.17
C GLY A 569 38.26 -28.37 -24.26
N VAL A 570 37.55 -29.09 -25.13
CA VAL A 570 36.07 -28.99 -25.23
C VAL A 570 35.40 -29.49 -23.94
N VAL A 571 35.80 -30.66 -23.43
CA VAL A 571 35.22 -31.25 -22.21
C VAL A 571 35.50 -30.39 -20.97
N GLU A 572 36.70 -29.81 -20.85
CA GLU A 572 37.04 -28.88 -19.77
C GLU A 572 36.19 -27.61 -19.81
N ARG A 573 35.94 -27.06 -21.00
CA ARG A 573 35.04 -25.90 -21.18
C ARG A 573 33.61 -26.25 -20.83
N ILE A 574 33.05 -27.33 -21.36
CA ILE A 574 31.69 -27.79 -21.01
C ILE A 574 31.56 -28.02 -19.50
N SER A 575 32.57 -28.62 -18.85
CA SER A 575 32.58 -28.85 -17.41
C SER A 575 32.57 -27.54 -16.61
N ARG A 576 33.29 -26.52 -17.07
CA ARG A 576 33.24 -25.17 -16.49
C ARG A 576 31.84 -24.56 -16.61
N VAL A 577 31.24 -24.61 -17.80
CA VAL A 577 29.88 -24.08 -18.04
C VAL A 577 28.84 -24.81 -17.19
N LEU A 578 28.92 -26.14 -17.10
CA LEU A 578 28.05 -26.94 -16.24
C LEU A 578 28.13 -26.52 -14.78
N ARG A 579 29.33 -26.20 -14.27
CA ARG A 579 29.52 -25.70 -12.90
C ARG A 579 28.86 -24.33 -12.71
N GLU A 580 29.03 -23.43 -13.68
CA GLU A 580 28.40 -22.10 -13.67
C GLU A 580 26.87 -22.19 -13.70
N LEU A 581 26.30 -23.03 -14.56
CA LEU A 581 24.85 -23.23 -14.62
C LEU A 581 24.29 -23.88 -13.36
N LYS A 582 25.00 -24.87 -12.79
CA LYS A 582 24.60 -25.50 -11.52
C LYS A 582 24.64 -24.50 -10.36
N ASP A 583 25.65 -23.65 -10.27
CA ASP A 583 25.70 -22.54 -9.30
C ASP A 583 24.57 -21.54 -9.53
N LEU A 584 24.30 -21.16 -10.78
CA LEU A 584 23.20 -20.25 -11.13
C LEU A 584 21.84 -20.83 -10.73
N ARG A 585 21.57 -22.09 -11.09
CA ARG A 585 20.36 -22.82 -10.69
C ARG A 585 20.24 -22.88 -9.17
N TRP A 586 21.32 -23.21 -8.47
CA TRP A 586 21.36 -23.23 -7.00
C TRP A 586 21.00 -21.86 -6.42
N ARG A 587 21.50 -20.75 -6.97
CA ARG A 587 21.13 -19.39 -6.52
C ARG A 587 19.64 -19.08 -6.66
N TYR A 588 18.97 -19.62 -7.67
CA TYR A 588 17.53 -19.40 -7.87
C TYR A 588 16.64 -20.30 -7.02
N THR A 589 17.10 -21.50 -6.66
CA THR A 589 16.30 -22.51 -5.96
C THR A 589 16.56 -22.57 -4.46
N GLU A 590 17.80 -22.35 -4.04
CA GLU A 590 18.25 -22.45 -2.65
C GLU A 590 18.98 -21.18 -2.22
N GLY A 591 20.08 -20.83 -2.89
CA GLY A 591 20.90 -19.65 -2.61
C GLY A 591 21.45 -19.61 -1.18
N PRO A 592 22.17 -18.52 -0.82
CA PRO A 592 22.72 -18.38 0.53
C PRO A 592 21.65 -18.32 1.63
N SER A 593 20.44 -17.89 1.29
CA SER A 593 19.29 -17.74 2.19
C SER A 593 18.48 -19.02 2.37
N GLY A 594 18.75 -20.09 1.63
CA GLY A 594 17.90 -21.29 1.58
C GLY A 594 16.52 -21.10 0.93
N LYS A 595 16.22 -19.91 0.40
CA LYS A 595 14.91 -19.54 -0.20
C LYS A 595 15.00 -19.14 -1.68
N GLY A 596 16.15 -19.39 -2.31
CA GLY A 596 16.44 -18.95 -3.66
C GLY A 596 16.70 -17.45 -3.77
N ARG A 597 16.67 -16.94 -5.00
CA ARG A 597 16.93 -15.53 -5.29
C ARG A 597 15.72 -14.69 -4.89
N ALA A 598 15.97 -13.57 -4.21
CA ALA A 598 14.93 -12.61 -3.87
C ALA A 598 14.25 -12.03 -5.12
N THR A 599 12.93 -11.81 -5.04
CA THR A 599 12.12 -11.26 -6.13
C THR A 599 12.27 -9.75 -6.29
N VAL A 600 12.85 -9.06 -5.31
CA VAL A 600 13.00 -7.60 -5.26
C VAL A 600 14.15 -7.20 -4.34
N GLY A 601 14.73 -6.02 -4.59
CA GLY A 601 15.59 -5.33 -3.64
C GLY A 601 15.07 -3.91 -3.37
N MET A 602 15.23 -3.41 -2.14
CA MET A 602 14.65 -2.12 -1.74
C MET A 602 15.64 -1.23 -0.99
N ALA A 603 15.76 0.02 -1.42
CA ALA A 603 16.36 1.12 -0.66
C ALA A 603 15.23 2.02 -0.15
N ASN A 604 15.11 2.19 1.15
CA ASN A 604 14.01 2.91 1.78
C ASN A 604 14.52 4.15 2.52
N ALA A 605 13.91 5.29 2.25
CA ALA A 605 14.21 6.55 2.91
C ALA A 605 13.77 6.51 4.38
N THR A 606 14.41 7.34 5.20
CA THR A 606 13.97 7.51 6.59
C THR A 606 12.56 8.11 6.65
N GLY A 607 11.72 7.62 7.55
CA GLY A 607 10.30 7.97 7.64
C GLY A 607 9.49 6.85 8.28
N CYS A 608 8.16 6.93 8.22
CA CYS A 608 7.28 5.89 8.78
C CYS A 608 7.65 4.50 8.24
N SER A 609 7.81 4.38 6.92
CA SER A 609 8.21 3.14 6.24
C SER A 609 9.49 2.51 6.76
N SER A 610 10.50 3.31 7.14
CA SER A 610 11.71 2.80 7.79
C SER A 610 11.48 2.46 9.26
N VAL A 611 10.65 3.23 9.97
CA VAL A 611 10.43 3.01 11.41
C VAL A 611 9.67 1.71 11.64
N TRP A 612 8.57 1.47 10.95
CA TRP A 612 7.91 0.17 11.04
C TRP A 612 8.67 -0.92 10.29
N GLY A 613 9.49 -0.57 9.29
CA GLY A 613 10.32 -1.53 8.53
C GLY A 613 11.56 -2.05 9.26
N SER A 614 12.10 -1.29 10.23
CA SER A 614 13.37 -1.63 10.87
C SER A 614 13.48 -1.17 12.33
N THR A 615 12.37 -1.12 13.08
CA THR A 615 12.47 -1.01 14.55
C THR A 615 13.10 -2.29 15.06
N TYR A 616 14.36 -2.22 15.49
CA TYR A 616 15.10 -3.38 15.96
C TYR A 616 14.36 -4.13 17.10
N PRO A 617 14.24 -5.47 17.05
CA PRO A 617 14.78 -6.41 16.06
C PRO A 617 13.82 -6.80 14.92
N TYR A 618 12.74 -6.03 14.70
CA TYR A 618 11.62 -6.37 13.81
C TYR A 618 11.80 -5.83 12.39
N ASN A 619 11.73 -6.73 11.40
CA ASN A 619 11.75 -6.42 9.97
C ASN A 619 10.65 -7.22 9.23
N PRO A 620 9.67 -6.59 8.56
CA PRO A 620 8.59 -7.28 7.86
C PRO A 620 8.95 -7.76 6.47
N TYR A 621 10.09 -7.33 5.90
CA TYR A 621 10.43 -7.65 4.52
C TYR A 621 11.11 -9.03 4.41
N PRO A 622 10.59 -9.96 3.58
CA PRO A 622 11.19 -11.26 3.33
C PRO A 622 12.32 -11.22 2.26
N PHE A 623 12.87 -10.05 1.98
CA PHE A 623 13.86 -9.79 0.92
C PHE A 623 14.89 -8.73 1.37
N PRO A 624 16.02 -8.56 0.64
CA PRO A 624 17.02 -7.55 0.96
C PRO A 624 16.46 -6.13 0.96
N TRP A 625 16.59 -5.47 2.10
CA TRP A 625 16.11 -4.11 2.34
C TRP A 625 17.22 -3.32 3.03
N VAL A 626 17.36 -2.04 2.67
CA VAL A 626 18.32 -1.13 3.29
C VAL A 626 17.70 0.23 3.54
N ASN A 627 18.05 0.84 4.67
CA ASN A 627 17.83 2.24 4.96
C ASN A 627 19.18 2.89 5.30
N HIS A 628 19.45 4.06 4.74
CA HIS A 628 20.66 4.82 5.01
C HIS A 628 20.33 6.17 5.64
N LEU A 629 19.86 7.15 4.87
CA LEU A 629 19.45 8.46 5.39
C LEU A 629 18.05 8.84 4.88
N PHE A 630 17.62 10.05 5.22
CA PHE A 630 16.29 10.56 4.85
C PHE A 630 16.20 10.90 3.36
N GLN A 631 17.28 11.43 2.79
CA GLN A 631 17.26 12.08 1.48
C GLN A 631 17.78 11.22 0.31
N ASP A 632 18.41 10.07 0.57
CA ASP A 632 19.31 9.45 -0.40
C ASP A 632 18.92 8.05 -0.88
N ALA A 633 17.73 7.56 -0.52
CA ALA A 633 17.22 6.28 -1.04
C ALA A 633 17.27 6.16 -2.58
N PRO A 634 16.96 7.21 -3.38
CA PRO A 634 17.18 7.17 -4.83
C PRO A 634 18.65 6.94 -5.22
N SER A 635 19.59 7.60 -4.55
CA SER A 635 21.03 7.47 -4.81
C SER A 635 21.55 6.08 -4.45
N ILE A 636 21.12 5.53 -3.32
CA ILE A 636 21.43 4.15 -2.91
C ILE A 636 20.88 3.15 -3.93
N ALA A 637 19.64 3.34 -4.39
CA ALA A 637 19.03 2.47 -5.39
C ALA A 637 19.81 2.44 -6.70
N ILE A 638 20.38 3.56 -7.14
CA ILE A 638 21.25 3.61 -8.33
C ILE A 638 22.48 2.72 -8.16
N GLY A 639 23.16 2.81 -7.01
CA GLY A 639 24.35 2.00 -6.73
C GLY A 639 24.01 0.50 -6.65
N VAL A 640 22.93 0.16 -5.95
CA VAL A 640 22.44 -1.22 -5.83
C VAL A 640 22.04 -1.78 -7.20
N PHE A 641 21.37 -0.99 -8.04
CA PHE A 641 20.98 -1.39 -9.39
C PHE A 641 22.18 -1.73 -10.26
N GLU A 642 23.19 -0.86 -10.35
CA GLU A 642 24.37 -1.12 -11.20
C GLU A 642 25.13 -2.36 -10.73
N ALA A 643 25.31 -2.51 -9.41
CA ALA A 643 25.96 -3.69 -8.84
C ALA A 643 25.16 -4.98 -9.09
N HIS A 644 23.84 -4.92 -8.92
CA HIS A 644 22.94 -6.05 -9.16
C HIS A 644 22.94 -6.48 -10.62
N MET A 645 22.80 -5.53 -11.53
CA MET A 645 22.80 -5.75 -12.98
C MET A 645 24.11 -6.36 -13.47
N ARG A 646 25.25 -5.89 -12.94
CA ARG A 646 26.55 -6.51 -13.23
C ARG A 646 26.59 -7.99 -12.79
N LYS A 647 25.94 -8.35 -11.69
CA LYS A 647 25.85 -9.77 -11.24
C LYS A 647 24.83 -10.59 -12.01
N MET A 648 23.79 -9.98 -12.56
CA MET A 648 22.86 -10.65 -13.48
C MET A 648 23.56 -11.01 -14.79
N ALA A 649 24.39 -10.09 -15.31
CA ALA A 649 25.20 -10.30 -16.52
C ALA A 649 26.08 -11.56 -16.41
N ASP A 650 26.70 -11.83 -15.26
CA ASP A 650 27.50 -13.06 -15.04
C ASP A 650 26.67 -14.34 -15.28
N GLY A 651 25.42 -14.36 -14.82
CA GLY A 651 24.51 -15.50 -15.00
C GLY A 651 24.05 -15.66 -16.45
N PHE A 652 23.73 -14.55 -17.12
CA PHE A 652 23.32 -14.58 -18.53
C PHE A 652 24.46 -14.97 -19.46
N VAL A 653 25.69 -14.54 -19.17
CA VAL A 653 26.89 -15.03 -19.86
C VAL A 653 27.02 -16.53 -19.75
N ALA A 654 26.78 -17.12 -18.57
CA ALA A 654 26.83 -18.58 -18.42
C ALA A 654 25.78 -19.29 -19.30
N VAL A 655 24.57 -18.74 -19.41
CA VAL A 655 23.51 -19.27 -20.28
C VAL A 655 23.86 -19.12 -21.76
N ARG A 656 24.28 -17.93 -22.21
CA ARG A 656 24.67 -17.71 -23.61
C ARG A 656 25.86 -18.59 -24.01
N ARG A 657 26.84 -18.74 -23.12
CA ARG A 657 27.98 -19.65 -23.31
C ARG A 657 27.51 -21.09 -23.44
N ALA A 658 26.55 -21.54 -22.61
CA ALA A 658 25.96 -22.87 -22.72
C ALA A 658 25.27 -23.10 -24.06
N GLU A 659 24.50 -22.11 -24.54
CA GLU A 659 23.79 -22.20 -25.82
C GLU A 659 24.76 -22.23 -27.00
N LEU A 660 25.81 -21.40 -26.98
CA LEU A 660 26.86 -21.43 -28.00
C LEU A 660 27.66 -22.74 -27.98
N GLU A 661 27.97 -23.28 -26.80
CA GLU A 661 28.65 -24.57 -26.66
C GLU A 661 27.75 -25.71 -27.18
N LEU A 662 26.45 -25.70 -26.89
CA LEU A 662 25.50 -26.70 -27.42
C LEU A 662 25.38 -26.62 -28.94
N ALA A 663 25.40 -25.41 -29.50
CA ALA A 663 25.34 -25.16 -30.94
C ALA A 663 26.67 -25.35 -31.68
N ASP A 664 27.77 -25.70 -30.98
CA ASP A 664 29.12 -25.79 -31.54
C ASP A 664 29.63 -24.48 -32.18
N GLN A 665 29.17 -23.33 -31.65
CA GLN A 665 29.48 -21.99 -32.15
C GLN A 665 30.37 -21.19 -31.19
N TYR A 666 30.71 -21.75 -30.01
CA TYR A 666 31.50 -21.02 -29.03
C TYR A 666 33.00 -20.97 -29.39
N ASP A 667 33.46 -19.77 -29.76
CA ASP A 667 34.87 -19.41 -29.89
C ASP A 667 35.32 -18.49 -28.72
N PRO A 668 36.23 -18.94 -27.82
CA PRO A 668 36.73 -18.12 -26.73
C PRO A 668 37.42 -16.81 -27.16
N ALA A 669 38.07 -16.77 -28.32
CA ALA A 669 38.78 -15.58 -28.79
C ALA A 669 37.82 -14.46 -29.22
N VAL A 670 36.62 -14.83 -29.65
CA VAL A 670 35.56 -13.89 -30.05
C VAL A 670 34.66 -13.56 -28.86
N HIS A 671 34.13 -14.59 -28.18
CA HIS A 671 33.04 -14.40 -27.23
C HIS A 671 33.50 -13.97 -25.83
N GLU A 672 34.68 -14.39 -25.33
CA GLU A 672 35.11 -13.99 -23.98
C GLU A 672 35.39 -12.48 -23.84
N PRO A 673 36.00 -11.79 -24.83
CA PRO A 673 36.07 -10.34 -24.83
C PRO A 673 34.70 -9.65 -24.80
N GLU A 674 33.72 -10.18 -25.52
CA GLU A 674 32.34 -9.67 -25.52
C GLU A 674 31.68 -9.88 -24.15
N PHE A 675 31.78 -11.08 -23.58
CA PHE A 675 31.25 -11.42 -22.27
C PHE A 675 31.88 -10.60 -21.14
N THR A 676 33.15 -10.23 -21.26
CA THR A 676 33.83 -9.36 -20.28
C THR A 676 33.23 -7.95 -20.24
N ARG A 677 32.71 -7.47 -21.37
CA ARG A 677 32.09 -6.14 -21.51
C ARG A 677 30.57 -6.19 -21.45
N PHE A 678 29.99 -7.37 -21.21
CA PHE A 678 28.55 -7.56 -21.22
C PHE A 678 27.89 -6.85 -20.03
N GLU A 679 27.00 -5.91 -20.35
CA GLU A 679 26.28 -5.09 -19.39
C GLU A 679 24.78 -5.04 -19.69
N TRP A 680 24.01 -4.50 -18.74
CA TRP A 680 22.54 -4.55 -18.78
C TRP A 680 21.89 -3.86 -19.97
N ARG A 681 22.58 -2.91 -20.60
CA ARG A 681 22.10 -2.26 -21.84
C ARG A 681 22.06 -3.21 -23.04
N GLN A 682 22.71 -4.37 -22.93
CA GLN A 682 22.79 -5.40 -23.96
C GLN A 682 21.93 -6.63 -23.63
N PHE A 683 21.17 -6.58 -22.53
CA PHE A 683 20.21 -7.63 -22.20
C PHE A 683 19.10 -7.64 -23.24
N ASN A 684 18.68 -8.84 -23.65
CA ASN A 684 17.42 -8.98 -24.38
C ASN A 684 16.22 -8.86 -23.41
N GLU A 685 15.00 -8.85 -23.95
CA GLU A 685 13.78 -8.69 -23.15
C GLU A 685 13.66 -9.76 -22.05
N ASP A 686 13.86 -11.05 -22.38
CA ASP A 686 13.80 -12.15 -21.41
C ASP A 686 14.83 -12.01 -20.27
N GLU A 687 16.06 -11.63 -20.60
CA GLU A 687 17.14 -11.40 -19.62
C GLU A 687 16.81 -10.22 -18.71
N PHE A 688 16.29 -9.13 -19.28
CA PHE A 688 15.87 -7.97 -18.51
C PHE A 688 14.69 -8.32 -17.59
N ASP A 689 13.70 -9.05 -18.09
CA ASP A 689 12.52 -9.51 -17.35
C ASP A 689 12.84 -10.44 -16.18
N MET A 690 13.97 -11.14 -16.26
CA MET A 690 14.49 -12.00 -15.21
C MET A 690 15.23 -11.24 -14.10
N CYS A 691 15.50 -9.95 -14.27
CA CYS A 691 16.15 -9.13 -13.26
C CYS A 691 15.15 -8.66 -12.19
N PRO A 692 15.34 -9.01 -10.90
CA PRO A 692 14.56 -8.44 -9.81
C PRO A 692 14.53 -6.90 -9.86
N PRO A 693 13.36 -6.26 -9.77
CA PRO A 693 13.27 -4.81 -9.71
C PRO A 693 13.99 -4.28 -8.47
N ILE A 694 14.68 -3.14 -8.63
CA ILE A 694 15.19 -2.35 -7.52
C ILE A 694 14.20 -1.23 -7.23
N ILE A 695 13.78 -1.12 -5.97
CA ILE A 695 12.82 -0.13 -5.50
C ILE A 695 13.53 0.94 -4.65
N ALA A 696 13.27 2.21 -4.96
CA ALA A 696 13.51 3.33 -4.06
C ALA A 696 12.18 3.72 -3.38
N LEU A 697 12.02 3.41 -2.09
CA LEU A 697 10.82 3.69 -1.32
C LEU A 697 11.02 4.92 -0.43
N GLY A 698 9.99 5.75 -0.24
CA GLY A 698 10.01 6.82 0.75
C GLY A 698 8.67 7.52 0.90
N GLY A 699 8.47 8.16 2.04
CA GLY A 699 7.33 9.06 2.25
C GLY A 699 7.44 10.34 1.42
N ASP A 700 6.35 11.10 1.38
CA ASP A 700 6.27 12.37 0.66
C ASP A 700 7.36 13.36 1.09
N GLY A 701 7.65 13.52 2.37
CA GLY A 701 8.74 14.40 2.83
C GLY A 701 10.14 14.02 2.33
N ALA A 702 10.44 12.73 2.25
CA ALA A 702 11.72 12.27 1.71
C ALA A 702 11.82 12.57 0.22
N MET A 703 10.75 12.36 -0.54
CA MET A 703 10.78 12.31 -2.00
C MET A 703 10.43 13.65 -2.65
N LEU A 704 9.61 14.48 -2.01
CA LEU A 704 9.13 15.75 -2.55
C LEU A 704 9.89 16.96 -1.99
N ASP A 705 10.50 16.83 -0.81
CA ASP A 705 11.26 17.90 -0.17
C ASP A 705 12.77 17.60 -0.17
N ILE A 706 13.31 17.06 0.92
CA ILE A 706 14.76 16.98 1.16
C ILE A 706 15.51 16.11 0.14
N GLY A 707 14.91 15.01 -0.32
CA GLY A 707 15.49 14.09 -1.29
C GLY A 707 15.07 14.35 -2.74
N PHE A 708 14.30 15.41 -3.00
CA PHE A 708 13.77 15.70 -4.34
C PHE A 708 14.88 15.83 -5.40
N GLN A 709 16.01 16.44 -5.05
CA GLN A 709 17.15 16.55 -5.96
C GLN A 709 17.70 15.17 -6.36
N ASN A 710 17.84 14.25 -5.41
CA ASN A 710 18.30 12.89 -5.66
C ASN A 710 17.29 12.10 -6.49
N LEU A 711 16.00 12.26 -6.20
CA LEU A 711 14.92 11.68 -6.99
C LEU A 711 14.96 12.20 -8.43
N SER A 712 15.00 13.51 -8.63
CA SER A 712 15.07 14.13 -9.96
C SER A 712 16.29 13.64 -10.76
N ARG A 713 17.45 13.48 -10.10
CA ARG A 713 18.65 12.88 -10.71
C ARG A 713 18.43 11.41 -11.11
N LEU A 714 17.74 10.61 -10.30
CA LEU A 714 17.38 9.23 -10.66
C LEU A 714 16.47 9.21 -11.89
N LEU A 715 15.44 10.06 -11.92
CA LEU A 715 14.52 10.16 -13.06
C LEU A 715 15.22 10.57 -14.35
N ALA A 716 16.20 11.49 -14.27
CA ALA A 716 17.02 11.88 -15.41
C ALA A 716 18.03 10.80 -15.84
N SER A 717 18.34 9.81 -14.98
CA SER A 717 19.40 8.82 -15.25
C SER A 717 19.05 7.78 -16.31
N GLY A 718 17.76 7.63 -16.65
CA GLY A 718 17.26 6.59 -17.56
C GLY A 718 17.36 5.17 -17.01
N LYS A 719 17.77 4.98 -15.75
CA LYS A 719 17.85 3.66 -15.12
C LYS A 719 16.46 3.15 -14.76
N PRO A 720 16.09 1.90 -15.10
CA PRO A 720 14.78 1.31 -14.84
C PRO A 720 14.59 0.92 -13.36
N ILE A 721 14.74 1.90 -12.48
CA ILE A 721 14.50 1.79 -11.04
C ILE A 721 13.07 2.22 -10.76
N ARG A 722 12.41 1.54 -9.83
CA ARG A 722 11.03 1.82 -9.44
C ARG A 722 11.03 2.69 -8.19
N VAL A 723 10.52 3.90 -8.30
CA VAL A 723 10.35 4.81 -7.17
C VAL A 723 8.93 4.62 -6.65
N VAL A 724 8.80 4.34 -5.36
CA VAL A 724 7.51 4.26 -4.66
C VAL A 724 7.46 5.41 -3.67
N VAL A 725 6.54 6.34 -3.89
CA VAL A 725 6.29 7.46 -3.00
C VAL A 725 5.00 7.18 -2.23
N LEU A 726 5.12 7.10 -0.92
CA LEU A 726 3.99 6.94 0.00
C LEU A 726 3.50 8.34 0.39
N ASP A 727 2.47 8.82 -0.29
CA ASP A 727 1.97 10.17 -0.08
C ASP A 727 0.98 10.24 1.07
N THR A 728 1.51 10.59 2.23
CA THR A 728 0.74 10.84 3.46
C THR A 728 0.40 12.31 3.66
N GLN A 729 0.85 13.20 2.77
CA GLN A 729 0.53 14.64 2.77
C GLN A 729 1.04 15.43 4.00
N VAL A 730 1.93 14.82 4.79
CA VAL A 730 2.57 15.35 6.00
C VAL A 730 3.84 14.54 6.29
N TYR A 731 4.74 15.06 7.12
CA TYR A 731 5.80 14.22 7.68
C TYR A 731 5.20 13.40 8.81
N SER A 732 4.66 12.25 8.43
CA SER A 732 3.97 11.39 9.36
C SER A 732 4.87 11.07 10.56
N ASN A 733 6.07 10.52 10.35
CA ASN A 733 6.90 10.02 11.45
C ASN A 733 7.22 11.05 12.55
N THR A 734 7.47 12.30 12.17
CA THR A 734 7.91 13.37 13.08
C THR A 734 6.75 14.10 13.77
N GLY A 735 5.53 13.55 13.70
CA GLY A 735 4.34 14.09 14.38
C GLY A 735 3.49 15.00 13.51
N GLY A 736 3.49 14.79 12.18
CA GLY A 736 2.59 15.49 11.26
C GLY A 736 3.04 16.90 10.92
N GLN A 737 4.32 17.10 10.60
CA GLN A 737 4.84 18.39 10.13
C GLN A 737 4.38 18.67 8.70
N ALA A 738 4.26 19.96 8.35
CA ALA A 738 3.91 20.40 7.01
C ALA A 738 4.88 19.83 5.95
N CYS A 739 4.32 19.39 4.83
CA CYS A 739 5.06 18.91 3.65
C CYS A 739 4.56 19.65 2.41
N THR A 740 5.38 19.78 1.37
CA THR A 740 4.94 20.37 0.10
C THR A 740 3.88 19.53 -0.63
N SER A 741 3.72 18.25 -0.27
CA SER A 741 2.59 17.39 -0.67
C SER A 741 1.26 17.79 0.00
N GLY A 742 1.30 18.50 1.12
CA GLY A 742 0.09 18.92 1.84
C GLY A 742 -0.75 19.91 1.04
N PHE A 743 -2.05 19.94 1.33
CA PHE A 743 -3.00 20.83 0.66
C PHE A 743 -3.04 22.24 1.26
N LEU A 744 -3.52 23.20 0.48
CA LEU A 744 -3.86 24.53 0.99
C LEU A 744 -4.89 24.43 2.12
N GLY A 745 -4.74 25.25 3.16
CA GLY A 745 -5.58 25.24 4.35
C GLY A 745 -5.34 24.05 5.29
N GLN A 746 -4.51 23.07 4.91
CA GLN A 746 -4.24 21.92 5.75
C GLN A 746 -3.54 22.33 7.05
N ILE A 747 -4.08 21.89 8.19
CA ILE A 747 -3.53 22.17 9.51
C ILE A 747 -2.53 21.06 9.85
N SER A 748 -1.30 21.44 10.13
CA SER A 748 -0.20 20.54 10.52
C SER A 748 0.77 21.26 11.45
N ASP A 749 1.74 20.55 12.03
CA ASP A 749 2.83 21.23 12.72
C ASP A 749 3.61 22.11 11.73
N MET A 750 4.00 23.31 12.14
CA MET A 750 4.50 24.41 11.29
C MET A 750 3.48 25.09 10.36
N ALA A 751 2.24 24.60 10.28
CA ALA A 751 1.14 25.23 9.55
C ALA A 751 -0.14 25.25 10.42
N ALA A 752 -0.07 26.04 11.50
CA ALA A 752 -1.13 26.08 12.50
C ALA A 752 -2.33 26.93 12.05
N PHE A 753 -3.47 26.71 12.70
CA PHE A 753 -4.64 27.58 12.58
C PHE A 753 -4.68 28.55 13.77
N GLY A 754 -4.49 29.84 13.49
CA GLY A 754 -4.48 30.96 14.43
C GLY A 754 -4.94 32.26 13.76
N LYS A 755 -4.82 33.40 14.43
CA LYS A 755 -5.40 34.68 13.94
C LYS A 755 -4.80 35.22 12.64
N GLY A 756 -3.57 34.84 12.30
CA GLY A 756 -2.86 35.34 11.12
C GLY A 756 -2.49 34.26 10.09
N GLN A 757 -2.79 32.99 10.37
CA GLN A 757 -2.52 31.86 9.50
C GLN A 757 -3.61 30.83 9.72
N HIS A 758 -4.21 30.31 8.65
CA HIS A 758 -5.29 29.33 8.72
C HIS A 758 -4.87 28.00 8.08
N GLY A 759 -3.73 27.46 8.51
CA GLY A 759 -3.12 26.27 7.90
C GLY A 759 -2.08 26.62 6.82
N LYS A 760 -1.76 25.64 5.97
CA LYS A 760 -0.75 25.76 4.91
C LYS A 760 -1.19 26.76 3.84
N GLU A 761 -0.30 27.66 3.43
CA GLU A 761 -0.59 28.70 2.43
C GLU A 761 -0.07 28.33 1.04
N GLU A 762 1.00 27.55 0.96
CA GLU A 762 1.58 27.11 -0.29
C GLU A 762 0.65 26.11 -0.99
N THR A 763 0.63 26.14 -2.32
CA THR A 763 -0.05 25.12 -3.12
C THR A 763 0.66 23.76 -3.00
N ARG A 764 -0.05 22.70 -3.37
CA ARG A 764 0.50 21.34 -3.34
C ARG A 764 1.48 21.15 -4.50
N LYS A 765 2.62 20.51 -4.22
CA LYS A 765 3.61 20.12 -5.24
C LYS A 765 3.15 18.85 -5.97
N GLU A 766 2.76 19.00 -7.24
CA GLU A 766 2.29 17.88 -8.08
C GLU A 766 3.44 17.03 -8.64
N MET A 767 3.89 16.04 -7.87
CA MET A 767 4.99 15.14 -8.26
C MET A 767 4.72 14.41 -9.58
N SER A 768 3.48 13.99 -9.86
CA SER A 768 3.17 13.29 -11.10
C SER A 768 3.37 14.17 -12.34
N LEU A 769 3.00 15.46 -12.28
CA LEU A 769 3.26 16.42 -13.35
C LEU A 769 4.77 16.64 -13.55
N ILE A 770 5.51 16.79 -12.46
CA ILE A 770 6.98 16.95 -12.48
C ILE A 770 7.65 15.70 -13.06
N ALA A 771 7.21 14.50 -12.68
CA ALA A 771 7.76 13.25 -13.18
C ALA A 771 7.50 13.08 -14.69
N MET A 772 6.32 13.45 -15.18
CA MET A 772 6.02 13.46 -16.62
C MET A 772 6.93 14.41 -17.40
N ALA A 773 7.34 15.55 -16.81
CA ALA A 773 8.25 16.50 -17.45
C ALA A 773 9.66 15.94 -17.69
N HIS A 774 10.08 14.87 -16.98
CA HIS A 774 11.33 14.14 -17.26
C HIS A 774 11.29 13.30 -18.56
N ARG A 775 10.17 13.31 -19.30
CA ARG A 775 9.91 12.72 -20.64
C ARG A 775 9.94 11.18 -20.71
N ASN A 776 11.00 10.57 -20.19
CA ASN A 776 11.27 9.13 -20.25
C ASN A 776 11.08 8.51 -18.86
N VAL A 777 9.92 8.74 -18.26
CA VAL A 777 9.55 8.22 -16.94
C VAL A 777 8.14 7.66 -17.04
N PHE A 778 7.93 6.44 -16.57
CA PHE A 778 6.59 5.89 -16.37
C PHE A 778 6.02 6.46 -15.07
N VAL A 779 4.79 6.99 -15.08
CA VAL A 779 4.16 7.56 -13.88
C VAL A 779 2.86 6.82 -13.60
N LEU A 780 2.67 6.43 -12.35
CA LEU A 780 1.42 5.92 -11.82
C LEU A 780 1.02 6.79 -10.62
N GLN A 781 -0.09 7.50 -10.70
CA GLN A 781 -0.74 8.06 -9.52
C GLN A 781 -1.92 7.16 -9.15
N SER A 782 -1.93 6.60 -7.95
CA SER A 782 -3.01 5.71 -7.54
C SER A 782 -3.22 5.69 -6.02
N SER A 783 -4.14 4.86 -5.57
CA SER A 783 -4.60 4.76 -4.19
C SER A 783 -5.11 3.36 -3.90
N GLN A 784 -5.05 2.92 -2.65
CA GLN A 784 -5.63 1.64 -2.21
C GLN A 784 -7.15 1.52 -2.48
N ALA A 785 -7.85 2.66 -2.62
CA ALA A 785 -9.27 2.68 -3.01
C ALA A 785 -9.50 2.17 -4.44
N ALA A 786 -8.52 2.35 -5.33
CA ALA A 786 -8.55 1.88 -6.71
C ALA A 786 -7.57 0.71 -6.89
N SER A 787 -7.69 -0.33 -6.06
CA SER A 787 -6.73 -1.46 -5.99
C SER A 787 -6.41 -2.10 -7.36
N SER A 788 -7.39 -2.30 -8.24
CA SER A 788 -7.15 -2.82 -9.60
C SER A 788 -6.32 -1.86 -10.46
N HIS A 789 -6.60 -0.55 -10.39
CA HIS A 789 -5.79 0.47 -11.08
C HIS A 789 -4.36 0.49 -10.53
N LEU A 790 -4.20 0.39 -9.20
CA LEU A 790 -2.90 0.33 -8.54
C LEU A 790 -2.10 -0.89 -9.00
N ILE A 791 -2.65 -2.11 -8.84
CA ILE A 791 -1.95 -3.35 -9.18
C ILE A 791 -1.62 -3.37 -10.69
N GLY A 792 -2.57 -3.04 -11.56
CA GLY A 792 -2.36 -3.02 -13.01
C GLY A 792 -1.33 -1.98 -13.44
N GLY A 793 -1.35 -0.79 -12.82
CA GLY A 793 -0.36 0.25 -13.03
C GLY A 793 1.04 -0.17 -12.59
N VAL A 794 1.17 -0.83 -11.43
CA VAL A 794 2.44 -1.38 -10.94
C VAL A 794 2.97 -2.43 -11.91
N LEU A 795 2.14 -3.38 -12.35
CA LEU A 795 2.55 -4.42 -13.31
C LEU A 795 3.07 -3.81 -14.61
N ARG A 796 2.41 -2.78 -15.16
CA ARG A 796 2.92 -2.04 -16.34
C ARG A 796 4.23 -1.30 -16.05
N GLY A 797 4.33 -0.65 -14.89
CA GLY A 797 5.55 0.05 -14.48
C GLY A 797 6.75 -0.89 -14.28
N LEU A 798 6.52 -2.10 -13.75
CA LEU A 798 7.56 -3.11 -13.55
C LEU A 798 8.19 -3.57 -14.88
N GLN A 799 7.41 -3.57 -15.96
CA GLN A 799 7.85 -3.94 -17.31
C GLN A 799 8.49 -2.76 -18.07
N SER A 800 8.50 -1.55 -17.50
CA SER A 800 9.06 -0.38 -18.18
C SER A 800 10.59 -0.39 -18.22
N HIS A 801 11.21 -0.18 -19.38
CA HIS A 801 12.67 0.03 -19.47
C HIS A 801 13.12 1.42 -18.99
N TYR A 802 12.18 2.27 -18.56
CA TYR A 802 12.44 3.61 -18.04
C TYR A 802 12.32 3.62 -16.50
N PRO A 803 12.88 4.64 -15.82
CA PRO A 803 12.51 4.92 -14.44
C PRO A 803 10.99 4.97 -14.28
N SER A 804 10.49 4.50 -13.15
CA SER A 804 9.05 4.52 -12.86
C SER A 804 8.80 5.23 -11.55
N VAL A 805 7.78 6.09 -11.49
CA VAL A 805 7.31 6.75 -10.25
C VAL A 805 5.91 6.27 -9.95
N PHE A 806 5.75 5.60 -8.81
CA PHE A 806 4.47 5.20 -8.26
C PHE A 806 4.15 6.18 -7.11
N MET A 807 3.30 7.16 -7.40
CA MET A 807 2.83 8.19 -6.48
C MET A 807 1.52 7.71 -5.83
N LEU A 808 1.63 7.14 -4.63
CA LEU A 808 0.55 6.34 -4.05
C LEU A 808 -0.03 6.99 -2.79
N HIS A 809 -1.30 7.41 -2.87
CA HIS A 809 -1.99 8.03 -1.74
C HIS A 809 -2.14 7.02 -0.59
N SER A 810 -1.64 7.44 0.58
CA SER A 810 -1.52 6.60 1.76
C SER A 810 -2.13 7.35 2.96
N PRO A 811 -3.46 7.25 3.20
CA PRO A 811 -4.08 7.88 4.35
C PRO A 811 -3.37 7.50 5.66
N CYS A 812 -3.15 8.49 6.51
CA CYS A 812 -2.42 8.36 7.75
C CYS A 812 -3.36 8.58 8.92
N PRO A 813 -3.88 7.52 9.57
CA PRO A 813 -4.92 7.68 10.59
C PRO A 813 -4.57 8.68 11.69
N PRO A 814 -3.37 8.65 12.30
CA PRO A 814 -3.02 9.59 13.36
C PRO A 814 -2.98 11.05 12.91
N GLU A 815 -2.41 11.34 11.74
CA GLU A 815 -2.14 12.72 11.31
C GLU A 815 -3.29 13.34 10.51
N HIS A 816 -4.11 12.50 9.85
CA HIS A 816 -5.35 12.95 9.21
C HIS A 816 -6.52 13.01 10.22
N GLY A 817 -6.33 12.39 11.39
CA GLY A 817 -7.32 12.29 12.45
C GLY A 817 -8.50 11.41 12.04
N LEU A 818 -8.19 10.24 11.49
CA LEU A 818 -9.14 9.22 11.05
C LEU A 818 -9.25 8.10 12.09
N GLY A 819 -10.37 7.37 12.07
CA GLY A 819 -10.52 6.10 12.77
C GLY A 819 -9.57 5.01 12.22
N ASP A 820 -9.30 3.98 13.00
CA ASP A 820 -8.42 2.87 12.59
C ASP A 820 -8.99 2.06 11.41
N ASP A 821 -10.29 2.14 11.20
CA ASP A 821 -11.11 1.50 10.17
C ASP A 821 -11.44 2.44 8.98
N ALA A 822 -10.98 3.68 8.99
CA ALA A 822 -11.44 4.70 8.05
C ALA A 822 -10.53 4.96 6.84
N SER A 823 -9.29 4.42 6.84
CA SER A 823 -8.31 4.70 5.76
C SER A 823 -8.81 4.36 4.36
N THR A 824 -9.59 3.28 4.16
CA THR A 824 -10.14 2.95 2.84
C THR A 824 -11.19 3.95 2.38
N LYS A 825 -12.08 4.36 3.30
CA LYS A 825 -13.11 5.39 3.03
C LYS A 825 -12.47 6.74 2.73
N ALA A 826 -11.48 7.17 3.51
CA ALA A 826 -10.74 8.41 3.28
C ALA A 826 -10.06 8.41 1.89
N ALA A 827 -9.38 7.31 1.54
CA ALA A 827 -8.77 7.14 0.22
C ALA A 827 -9.79 7.21 -0.93
N ARG A 828 -10.99 6.67 -0.73
CA ARG A 828 -12.08 6.69 -1.72
C ARG A 828 -12.63 8.11 -1.90
N LEU A 829 -12.93 8.79 -0.79
CA LEU A 829 -13.41 10.18 -0.84
C LEU A 829 -12.39 11.09 -1.51
N ALA A 830 -11.09 10.94 -1.23
CA ALA A 830 -10.05 11.73 -1.88
C ALA A 830 -10.02 11.54 -3.41
N LEU A 831 -10.30 10.32 -3.90
CA LEU A 831 -10.42 10.03 -5.33
C LEU A 831 -11.68 10.65 -5.95
N GLU A 832 -12.85 10.42 -5.34
CA GLU A 832 -14.15 10.84 -5.85
C GLU A 832 -14.30 12.38 -5.87
N THR A 833 -13.62 13.08 -4.95
CA THR A 833 -13.66 14.55 -4.80
C THR A 833 -12.53 15.29 -5.55
N ARG A 834 -11.75 14.60 -6.38
CA ARG A 834 -10.59 15.17 -7.09
C ARG A 834 -9.46 15.69 -6.19
N ALA A 835 -9.48 15.44 -4.88
CA ALA A 835 -8.33 15.74 -4.02
C ALA A 835 -7.09 14.95 -4.46
N TYR A 836 -7.28 13.70 -4.91
CA TYR A 836 -6.23 12.83 -5.42
C TYR A 836 -6.70 12.00 -6.63
N PRO A 837 -6.73 12.57 -7.85
CA PRO A 837 -7.11 11.82 -9.05
C PRO A 837 -6.10 10.72 -9.37
N VAL A 838 -6.53 9.63 -9.99
CA VAL A 838 -5.62 8.58 -10.48
C VAL A 838 -5.17 8.86 -11.91
N LEU A 839 -3.96 8.44 -12.28
CA LEU A 839 -3.49 8.53 -13.66
C LEU A 839 -2.40 7.49 -13.95
N VAL A 840 -2.23 7.22 -15.24
CA VAL A 840 -1.10 6.45 -15.77
C VAL A 840 -0.49 7.22 -16.93
N PHE A 841 0.82 7.47 -16.85
CA PHE A 841 1.58 8.01 -17.95
C PHE A 841 2.63 7.00 -18.42
N GLY A 842 2.53 6.57 -19.68
CA GLY A 842 3.44 5.62 -20.30
C GLY A 842 4.25 6.25 -21.43
N PRO A 843 5.56 6.51 -21.29
CA PRO A 843 6.35 7.16 -22.35
C PRO A 843 6.44 6.34 -23.65
N ALA A 844 6.22 5.03 -23.57
CA ALA A 844 6.22 4.11 -24.71
C ALA A 844 4.88 4.03 -25.47
N GLN A 845 3.79 4.62 -24.95
CA GLN A 845 2.44 4.46 -25.51
C GLN A 845 2.16 5.34 -26.74
N GLY A 846 2.96 6.39 -26.96
CA GLY A 846 2.77 7.31 -28.09
C GLY A 846 3.84 8.38 -28.17
N LYS A 847 3.58 9.44 -28.96
CA LYS A 847 4.48 10.60 -29.11
C LYS A 847 3.94 11.86 -28.45
N SER A 848 2.61 12.00 -28.37
CA SER A 848 1.93 13.14 -27.75
C SER A 848 1.50 12.83 -26.31
N PHE A 849 1.17 13.86 -25.52
CA PHE A 849 0.64 13.67 -24.17
C PHE A 849 -0.69 12.89 -24.14
N PRO A 850 -1.68 13.18 -25.02
CA PRO A 850 -2.95 12.43 -25.03
C PRO A 850 -2.78 10.93 -25.30
N GLU A 851 -1.79 10.54 -26.11
CA GLU A 851 -1.50 9.11 -26.35
C GLU A 851 -0.75 8.44 -25.18
N ARG A 852 -0.11 9.24 -24.31
CA ARG A 852 0.73 8.75 -23.21
C ARG A 852 0.05 8.80 -21.86
N LEU A 853 -0.99 9.62 -21.68
CA LEU A 853 -1.67 9.85 -20.41
C LEU A 853 -3.08 9.25 -20.44
N SER A 854 -3.33 8.30 -19.56
CA SER A 854 -4.67 7.79 -19.25
C SER A 854 -5.11 8.29 -17.88
N LEU A 855 -6.36 8.75 -17.83
CA LEU A 855 -7.09 9.12 -16.62
C LEU A 855 -8.18 8.07 -16.28
N ASP A 856 -8.09 6.87 -16.87
CA ASP A 856 -9.03 5.79 -16.59
C ASP A 856 -8.94 5.36 -15.13
N GLY A 857 -10.10 5.07 -14.52
CA GLY A 857 -10.21 4.75 -13.10
C GLY A 857 -10.68 5.91 -12.23
N ASN A 858 -10.73 7.14 -12.76
CA ASN A 858 -11.44 8.24 -12.11
C ASN A 858 -12.95 8.12 -12.35
N PRO A 859 -13.80 8.33 -11.33
CA PRO A 859 -15.25 8.40 -11.50
C PRO A 859 -15.64 9.65 -12.29
N SER A 860 -16.75 9.57 -13.05
CA SER A 860 -17.36 10.70 -13.78
C SER A 860 -16.36 11.58 -14.52
N ILE A 861 -15.48 10.98 -15.32
CA ILE A 861 -14.28 11.64 -15.91
C ILE A 861 -14.58 12.90 -16.73
N ARG A 862 -15.79 12.99 -17.31
CA ARG A 862 -16.21 14.14 -18.13
C ARG A 862 -16.85 15.26 -17.31
N ASP A 863 -17.25 14.95 -16.08
CA ASP A 863 -17.93 15.87 -15.19
C ASP A 863 -16.94 16.48 -14.20
N THR A 864 -17.29 17.66 -13.68
CA THR A 864 -16.48 18.34 -12.65
C THR A 864 -16.39 17.49 -11.39
N TRP A 865 -17.54 17.03 -10.91
CA TRP A 865 -17.70 16.27 -9.66
C TRP A 865 -18.37 14.92 -9.92
N ALA A 866 -18.09 13.94 -9.06
CA ALA A 866 -18.94 12.77 -8.94
C ALA A 866 -20.20 13.14 -8.13
N GLU A 867 -21.29 12.37 -8.25
CA GLU A 867 -22.52 12.58 -7.47
C GLU A 867 -22.69 11.49 -6.40
N TYR A 868 -23.37 11.83 -5.31
CA TYR A 868 -23.75 10.88 -4.26
C TYR A 868 -25.16 11.17 -3.72
N ASP A 869 -25.79 10.13 -3.17
CA ASP A 869 -27.10 10.22 -2.52
C ASP A 869 -26.95 10.37 -1.00
N LEU A 870 -27.39 11.51 -0.47
CA LEU A 870 -27.50 11.78 0.96
C LEU A 870 -28.89 11.37 1.46
N LYS A 871 -28.95 10.38 2.36
CA LYS A 871 -30.22 9.87 2.93
C LYS A 871 -30.47 10.44 4.32
N TYR A 872 -31.52 11.23 4.51
CA TYR A 872 -31.81 11.91 5.78
C TYR A 872 -33.27 11.73 6.20
N GLN A 873 -33.59 12.04 7.45
CA GLN A 873 -34.97 12.15 7.92
C GLN A 873 -35.45 13.59 7.79
N ASP A 874 -36.60 13.78 7.14
CA ASP A 874 -37.27 15.08 7.03
C ASP A 874 -37.86 15.55 8.38
N GLU A 875 -38.46 16.75 8.41
CA GLU A 875 -39.05 17.31 9.65
C GLU A 875 -40.21 16.47 10.20
N ASP A 876 -40.86 15.67 9.35
CA ASP A 876 -41.96 14.78 9.69
C ASP A 876 -41.49 13.35 10.06
N GLY A 877 -40.17 13.10 9.99
CA GLY A 877 -39.54 11.82 10.32
C GLY A 877 -39.57 10.78 9.19
N ASN A 878 -39.91 11.16 7.96
CA ASN A 878 -39.86 10.28 6.80
C ASN A 878 -38.44 10.22 6.22
N GLU A 879 -38.07 9.09 5.61
CA GLU A 879 -36.82 9.00 4.86
C GLU A 879 -36.90 9.80 3.55
N ALA A 880 -35.99 10.75 3.39
CA ALA A 880 -35.78 11.53 2.18
C ALA A 880 -34.36 11.29 1.63
N VAL A 881 -34.20 11.49 0.32
CA VAL A 881 -32.92 11.35 -0.38
C VAL A 881 -32.66 12.60 -1.21
N MET A 882 -31.44 13.11 -1.15
CA MET A 882 -30.97 14.24 -1.95
C MET A 882 -29.69 13.85 -2.66
N THR A 883 -29.67 13.99 -3.99
CA THR A 883 -28.48 13.76 -4.80
C THR A 883 -27.68 15.06 -4.89
N LEU A 884 -26.39 15.01 -4.54
CA LEU A 884 -25.49 16.17 -4.52
C LEU A 884 -24.17 15.86 -5.23
N PRO A 885 -23.50 16.87 -5.79
CA PRO A 885 -22.08 16.77 -6.16
C PRO A 885 -21.23 16.49 -4.92
N LEU A 886 -20.34 15.50 -5.01
CA LEU A 886 -19.34 15.20 -3.99
C LEU A 886 -18.10 16.08 -4.23
N THR A 887 -17.98 17.13 -3.44
CA THR A 887 -16.94 18.17 -3.58
C THR A 887 -15.78 17.95 -2.63
N ILE A 888 -14.68 18.68 -2.83
CA ILE A 888 -13.55 18.63 -1.91
C ILE A 888 -13.90 19.07 -0.48
N ALA A 889 -14.91 19.93 -0.30
CA ALA A 889 -15.35 20.36 1.01
C ALA A 889 -15.96 19.19 1.80
N ASP A 890 -16.70 18.29 1.11
CA ASP A 890 -17.27 17.09 1.72
C ASP A 890 -16.17 16.16 2.25
N TRP A 891 -15.09 15.96 1.47
CA TRP A 891 -13.93 15.19 1.93
C TRP A 891 -13.20 15.89 3.09
N ALA A 892 -12.88 17.18 2.95
CA ALA A 892 -12.16 17.94 3.97
C ALA A 892 -12.91 17.96 5.31
N ALA A 893 -14.25 18.02 5.30
CA ALA A 893 -15.08 17.98 6.49
C ALA A 893 -14.96 16.65 7.27
N THR A 894 -14.55 15.56 6.62
CA THR A 894 -14.34 14.26 7.27
C THR A 894 -12.99 14.12 7.98
N GLU A 895 -12.06 15.06 7.77
CA GLU A 895 -10.69 14.95 8.28
C GLU A 895 -10.37 16.03 9.32
N THR A 896 -9.76 15.62 10.44
CA THR A 896 -9.49 16.53 11.57
C THR A 896 -8.56 17.67 11.17
N ARG A 897 -7.66 17.45 10.20
CA ARG A 897 -6.71 18.45 9.71
C ARG A 897 -7.34 19.62 8.94
N PHE A 898 -8.65 19.55 8.63
CA PHE A 898 -9.40 20.69 8.08
C PHE A 898 -10.56 21.13 8.97
N LYS A 899 -10.85 20.43 10.08
CA LYS A 899 -12.03 20.65 10.94
C LYS A 899 -12.27 22.10 11.37
N LYS A 900 -11.22 22.92 11.56
CA LYS A 900 -11.37 24.32 11.97
C LYS A 900 -11.86 25.27 10.86
N HIS A 901 -11.88 24.80 9.62
CA HIS A 901 -12.43 25.54 8.47
C HIS A 901 -13.93 25.38 8.32
N PHE A 902 -14.57 24.60 9.20
CA PHE A 902 -15.99 24.35 9.17
C PHE A 902 -16.67 24.83 10.45
N SER A 903 -17.80 25.51 10.30
CA SER A 903 -18.64 25.95 11.42
C SER A 903 -20.10 25.54 11.20
N PRO A 904 -20.80 25.00 12.22
CA PRO A 904 -22.21 24.68 12.09
C PRO A 904 -23.06 25.90 11.73
N LEU A 905 -24.01 25.70 10.81
CA LEU A 905 -24.96 26.71 10.39
C LEU A 905 -26.34 26.42 11.01
N ALA A 906 -26.83 27.36 11.82
CA ALA A 906 -28.16 27.22 12.43
C ALA A 906 -29.27 27.19 11.35
N PRO A 907 -30.37 26.45 11.56
CA PRO A 907 -31.51 26.42 10.64
C PRO A 907 -32.06 27.83 10.30
N ASP A 908 -32.08 28.71 11.29
CA ASP A 908 -32.64 30.07 11.29
C ASP A 908 -31.57 31.18 11.12
N ALA A 909 -30.35 30.83 10.70
CA ALA A 909 -29.28 31.79 10.51
C ALA A 909 -29.63 32.86 9.46
N GLU A 910 -29.52 34.13 9.81
CA GLU A 910 -29.64 35.26 8.89
C GLU A 910 -28.40 35.35 7.98
N GLY A 911 -28.59 35.56 6.67
CA GLY A 911 -27.51 35.67 5.68
C GLY A 911 -27.85 35.02 4.32
N GLU A 912 -27.06 35.32 3.29
CA GLU A 912 -27.13 34.65 1.98
C GLU A 912 -26.18 33.44 1.98
N TYR A 913 -26.76 32.24 2.09
CA TYR A 913 -26.01 30.98 2.10
C TYR A 913 -26.29 30.20 0.83
N VAL A 914 -25.23 29.69 0.20
CA VAL A 914 -25.33 28.95 -1.07
C VAL A 914 -24.57 27.63 -0.97
N PRO A 915 -25.11 26.53 -1.55
CA PRO A 915 -24.41 25.25 -1.58
C PRO A 915 -23.00 25.39 -2.17
N PHE A 916 -22.03 24.70 -1.59
CA PHE A 916 -20.61 24.87 -1.90
C PHE A 916 -20.29 24.71 -3.39
N HIS A 917 -20.92 23.76 -4.08
CA HIS A 917 -20.70 23.53 -5.51
C HIS A 917 -21.26 24.67 -6.37
N GLU A 918 -22.44 25.20 -6.05
CA GLU A 918 -23.03 26.36 -6.74
C GLU A 918 -22.19 27.63 -6.51
N TYR A 919 -21.66 27.80 -5.29
CA TYR A 919 -20.79 28.94 -4.96
C TYR A 919 -19.53 28.99 -5.84
N LEU A 920 -18.98 27.83 -6.21
CA LEU A 920 -17.80 27.76 -7.08
C LEU A 920 -18.09 28.20 -8.53
N GLU A 921 -19.33 28.17 -8.97
CA GLU A 921 -19.74 28.60 -10.32
C GLU A 921 -19.95 30.12 -10.41
N LEU A 922 -20.08 30.79 -9.27
CA LEU A 922 -20.25 32.24 -9.19
C LEU A 922 -18.98 33.00 -9.56
N THR A 923 -19.16 34.17 -10.17
CA THR A 923 -18.09 35.14 -10.42
C THR A 923 -17.56 35.76 -9.12
N PRO A 924 -16.33 36.30 -9.10
CA PRO A 924 -15.78 36.94 -7.91
C PRO A 924 -16.68 38.02 -7.29
N ASP A 925 -17.41 38.79 -8.11
CA ASP A 925 -18.31 39.85 -7.65
C ASP A 925 -19.57 39.28 -6.99
N GLU A 926 -20.14 38.19 -7.52
CA GLU A 926 -21.32 37.52 -6.96
C GLU A 926 -21.05 36.83 -5.62
N ARG A 927 -19.78 36.49 -5.36
CA ARG A 927 -19.34 35.83 -4.14
C ARG A 927 -19.24 36.77 -2.93
N GLU A 928 -19.17 38.09 -3.12
CA GLU A 928 -18.94 39.06 -2.03
C GLU A 928 -20.02 39.05 -0.95
N SER A 929 -21.29 38.78 -1.31
CA SER A 929 -22.42 38.74 -0.36
C SER A 929 -22.78 37.35 0.14
N GLN A 930 -22.17 36.30 -0.42
CA GLN A 930 -22.61 34.92 -0.23
C GLN A 930 -21.64 34.11 0.62
N THR A 931 -22.18 33.16 1.40
CA THR A 931 -21.39 32.26 2.24
C THR A 931 -21.60 30.79 1.81
N PRO A 932 -20.53 30.05 1.46
CA PRO A 932 -20.67 28.67 1.00
C PRO A 932 -20.91 27.69 2.16
N PHE A 933 -21.76 26.69 1.94
CA PHE A 933 -22.00 25.62 2.91
C PHE A 933 -22.12 24.23 2.26
N ILE A 934 -21.86 23.18 3.03
CA ILE A 934 -22.11 21.78 2.66
C ILE A 934 -23.19 21.17 3.55
N TYR A 935 -23.83 20.10 3.07
CA TYR A 935 -24.76 19.30 3.85
C TYR A 935 -24.03 18.16 4.55
N VAL A 936 -24.41 17.88 5.80
CA VAL A 936 -23.85 16.78 6.60
C VAL A 936 -24.92 16.06 7.40
N HIS A 937 -24.63 14.86 7.89
CA HIS A 937 -25.50 14.17 8.84
C HIS A 937 -25.32 14.74 10.26
N GLU A 938 -26.42 15.11 10.89
CA GLU A 938 -26.51 15.42 12.32
C GLU A 938 -27.09 14.25 13.12
N ASP A 939 -27.05 14.38 14.46
CA ASP A 939 -27.60 13.39 15.39
C ASP A 939 -29.04 13.01 15.03
N GLY A 940 -29.34 11.71 15.01
CA GLY A 940 -30.65 11.19 14.63
C GLY A 940 -30.90 11.12 13.12
N ASN A 941 -29.85 11.18 12.29
CA ASN A 941 -29.94 11.14 10.82
C ASN A 941 -30.66 12.35 10.20
N ARG A 942 -30.61 13.50 10.90
CA ARG A 942 -31.15 14.77 10.42
C ARG A 942 -30.18 15.47 9.48
N LEU A 943 -30.71 16.37 8.65
CA LEU A 943 -29.92 17.17 7.72
C LEU A 943 -29.29 18.37 8.43
N GLY A 944 -27.97 18.38 8.54
CA GLY A 944 -27.17 19.49 9.05
C GLY A 944 -26.47 20.27 7.95
N ARG A 945 -25.96 21.46 8.30
CA ARG A 945 -25.21 22.34 7.39
C ARG A 945 -23.92 22.84 8.03
N LEU A 946 -22.82 22.80 7.30
CA LEU A 946 -21.52 23.36 7.70
C LEU A 946 -21.10 24.46 6.74
N VAL A 947 -20.89 25.68 7.25
CA VAL A 947 -20.23 26.75 6.50
C VAL A 947 -18.77 26.38 6.29
N ALA A 948 -18.28 26.54 5.06
CA ALA A 948 -16.89 26.32 4.70
C ALA A 948 -16.12 27.66 4.66
N SER A 949 -14.86 27.66 5.09
CA SER A 949 -14.01 28.84 5.01
C SER A 949 -13.54 29.12 3.58
N ASN A 950 -13.01 30.33 3.36
CA ASN A 950 -12.43 30.73 2.08
C ASN A 950 -11.20 29.89 1.69
N GLU A 951 -10.45 29.36 2.67
CA GLU A 951 -9.33 28.46 2.40
C GLU A 951 -9.81 27.15 1.74
N ILE A 952 -10.98 26.65 2.10
CA ILE A 952 -11.56 25.45 1.46
C ILE A 952 -12.05 25.77 0.04
N VAL A 953 -12.57 26.97 -0.21
CA VAL A 953 -12.90 27.45 -1.56
C VAL A 953 -11.65 27.48 -2.44
N ARG A 954 -10.57 28.10 -1.97
CA ARG A 954 -9.28 28.15 -2.70
C ARG A 954 -8.69 26.77 -2.94
N LEU A 955 -8.82 25.86 -1.98
CA LEU A 955 -8.42 24.47 -2.16
C LEU A 955 -9.23 23.81 -3.29
N ALA A 956 -10.54 24.06 -3.38
CA ALA A 956 -11.37 23.55 -4.46
C ALA A 956 -10.93 24.09 -5.82
N GLU A 957 -10.69 25.39 -5.91
CA GLU A 957 -10.20 26.04 -7.14
C GLU A 957 -8.87 25.44 -7.61
N ASP A 958 -7.90 25.29 -6.71
CA ASP A 958 -6.60 24.68 -6.99
C ASP A 958 -6.74 23.22 -7.49
N ARG A 959 -7.63 22.42 -6.90
CA ARG A 959 -7.88 21.04 -7.36
C ARG A 959 -8.61 20.96 -8.69
N LEU A 960 -9.56 21.85 -8.93
CA LEU A 960 -10.26 21.94 -10.22
C LEU A 960 -9.31 22.40 -11.33
N GLU A 961 -8.37 23.31 -11.04
CA GLU A 961 -7.34 23.72 -11.98
C GLU A 961 -6.46 22.52 -12.37
N VAL A 962 -5.94 21.77 -11.39
CA VAL A 962 -5.14 20.56 -11.66
C VAL A 962 -5.95 19.53 -12.45
N TRP A 963 -7.23 19.33 -12.12
CA TRP A 963 -8.10 18.41 -12.85
C TRP A 963 -8.31 18.84 -14.30
N SER A 964 -8.53 20.13 -14.55
CA SER A 964 -8.63 20.70 -15.90
C SER A 964 -7.34 20.51 -16.69
N GLN A 965 -6.18 20.82 -16.09
CA GLN A 965 -4.87 20.60 -16.72
C GLN A 965 -4.66 19.12 -17.10
N LEU A 966 -5.02 18.19 -16.22
CA LEU A 966 -4.93 16.75 -16.50
C LEU A 966 -5.83 16.35 -17.67
N LYS A 967 -7.09 16.82 -17.72
CA LYS A 967 -8.01 16.54 -18.83
C LYS A 967 -7.48 17.09 -20.16
N GLN A 968 -6.90 18.29 -20.16
CA GLN A 968 -6.29 18.88 -21.34
C GLN A 968 -5.07 18.07 -21.82
N LEU A 969 -4.18 17.68 -20.90
CA LEU A 969 -3.04 16.82 -21.23
C LEU A 969 -3.47 15.45 -21.77
N ALA A 970 -4.58 14.90 -21.28
CA ALA A 970 -5.16 13.65 -21.75
C ALA A 970 -5.98 13.80 -23.06
N GLY A 971 -6.15 15.02 -23.57
CA GLY A 971 -6.95 15.30 -24.78
C GLY A 971 -8.46 15.13 -24.57
N LEU A 972 -8.94 15.16 -23.32
CA LEU A 972 -10.37 15.09 -22.98
C LEU A 972 -11.05 16.46 -23.00
N GLU A 973 -10.27 17.53 -22.91
CA GLU A 973 -10.72 18.92 -22.93
C GLU A 973 -9.81 19.77 -23.81
N ALA A 974 -10.39 20.70 -24.58
CA ALA A 974 -9.64 21.65 -25.39
C ALA A 974 -9.30 22.89 -24.55
N THR A 975 -8.13 23.50 -24.79
CA THR A 975 -7.79 24.79 -24.18
C THR A 975 -8.74 25.89 -24.68
N GLU A 976 -8.91 26.98 -23.92
CA GLU A 976 -9.75 28.11 -24.35
C GLU A 976 -9.29 28.70 -25.69
N GLU A 977 -7.97 28.77 -25.92
CA GLU A 977 -7.40 29.21 -27.19
C GLU A 977 -7.82 28.33 -28.36
N VAL A 978 -7.79 27.00 -28.17
CA VAL A 978 -8.24 26.05 -29.20
C VAL A 978 -9.75 26.14 -29.38
N ARG A 979 -10.53 26.30 -28.31
CA ARG A 979 -11.98 26.51 -28.39
C ARG A 979 -12.29 27.79 -29.17
N GLY A 980 -11.62 28.89 -28.87
CA GLY A 980 -11.78 30.17 -29.58
C GLY A 980 -11.40 30.08 -31.06
N LEU A 981 -10.30 29.39 -31.39
CA LEU A 981 -9.91 29.14 -32.79
C LEU A 981 -10.93 28.29 -33.54
N VAL A 982 -11.51 27.27 -32.88
CA VAL A 982 -12.56 26.42 -33.46
C VAL A 982 -13.85 27.22 -33.63
N GLU A 983 -14.27 28.00 -32.63
CA GLU A 983 -15.43 28.89 -32.70
C GLU A 983 -15.28 29.88 -33.85
N GLU A 984 -14.13 30.54 -33.97
CA GLU A 984 -13.83 31.46 -35.07
C GLU A 984 -13.87 30.74 -36.44
N SER A 985 -13.30 29.53 -36.53
CA SER A 985 -13.36 28.72 -37.75
C SER A 985 -14.80 28.32 -38.12
N VAL A 986 -15.63 27.94 -37.14
CA VAL A 986 -17.02 27.58 -37.37
C VAL A 986 -17.85 28.80 -37.76
N GLU A 987 -17.61 29.95 -37.14
CA GLU A 987 -18.24 31.22 -37.51
C GLU A 987 -17.87 31.63 -38.95
N GLN A 988 -16.59 31.49 -39.33
CA GLN A 988 -16.13 31.75 -40.69
C GLN A 988 -16.76 30.79 -41.70
N GLU A 989 -16.84 29.49 -41.40
CA GLU A 989 -17.52 28.50 -42.26
C GLU A 989 -19.02 28.77 -42.39
N PHE A 990 -19.69 29.14 -41.29
CA PHE A 990 -21.11 29.47 -41.29
C PHE A 990 -21.37 30.74 -42.10
N ALA A 991 -20.56 31.79 -41.92
CA ALA A 991 -20.62 33.01 -42.72
C ALA A 991 -20.42 32.73 -44.21
N ALA A 992 -19.44 31.88 -44.57
CA ALA A 992 -19.21 31.47 -45.96
C ALA A 992 -20.39 30.70 -46.55
N LYS A 993 -21.03 29.80 -45.78
CA LYS A 993 -22.25 29.08 -46.21
C LYS A 993 -23.43 30.02 -46.40
N VAL A 994 -23.62 31.00 -45.51
CA VAL A 994 -24.70 32.00 -45.62
C VAL A 994 -24.50 32.85 -46.88
N GLU A 995 -23.28 33.33 -47.15
CA GLU A 995 -22.98 34.09 -48.37
C GLU A 995 -23.15 33.24 -49.63
N ALA A 996 -22.74 31.97 -49.62
CA ALA A 996 -22.97 31.06 -50.75
C ALA A 996 -24.46 30.83 -51.03
N LEU A 997 -25.26 30.60 -49.98
CA LEU A 997 -26.73 30.48 -50.09
C LEU A 997 -27.38 31.76 -50.60
N ARG A 998 -26.91 32.93 -50.13
CA ARG A 998 -27.39 34.23 -50.57
C ARG A 998 -27.09 34.46 -52.05
N ALA A 999 -25.87 34.18 -52.50
CA ALA A 999 -25.47 34.25 -53.89
C ALA A 999 -26.31 33.28 -54.77
N GLU A 1000 -26.60 32.08 -54.29
CA GLU A 1000 -27.46 31.12 -55.00
C GLU A 1000 -28.91 31.62 -55.12
N TYR A 1001 -29.46 32.20 -54.05
CA TYR A 1001 -30.79 32.81 -54.07
C TYR A 1001 -30.86 34.02 -54.99
N GLU A 1002 -29.86 34.90 -54.96
CA GLU A 1002 -29.77 36.06 -55.85
C GLU A 1002 -29.64 35.62 -57.32
N ALA A 1003 -28.84 34.59 -57.60
CA ALA A 1003 -28.74 33.99 -58.93
C ALA A 1003 -30.08 33.40 -59.39
N LYS A 1004 -30.80 32.67 -58.51
CA LYS A 1004 -32.15 32.16 -58.78
C LYS A 1004 -33.15 33.28 -59.04
N ILE A 1005 -33.11 34.37 -58.28
CA ILE A 1005 -33.98 35.55 -58.49
C ILE A 1005 -33.64 36.25 -59.81
N ALA A 1006 -32.36 36.44 -60.13
CA ALA A 1006 -31.92 37.05 -61.37
C ALA A 1006 -32.35 36.21 -62.59
N ASP A 1007 -32.16 34.90 -62.51
CA ASP A 1007 -32.61 33.97 -63.52
C ASP A 1007 -34.15 33.97 -63.67
N LEU A 1008 -34.90 33.95 -62.55
CA LEU A 1008 -36.35 34.10 -62.55
C LEU A 1008 -36.77 35.42 -63.24
N LYS A 1009 -36.15 36.55 -62.89
CA LYS A 1009 -36.39 37.86 -63.53
C LYS A 1009 -36.07 37.86 -65.03
N THR A 1010 -35.10 37.06 -65.47
CA THR A 1010 -34.71 36.96 -66.89
C THR A 1010 -35.67 36.06 -67.68
N ARG A 1011 -36.15 34.96 -67.06
CA ARG A 1011 -37.09 34.02 -67.69
C ARG A 1011 -38.53 34.51 -67.66
N TYR A 1012 -38.97 35.20 -66.60
CA TYR A 1012 -40.38 35.59 -66.41
C TYR A 1012 -40.95 36.40 -67.59
N PRO A 1013 -40.26 37.44 -68.11
CA PRO A 1013 -40.75 38.20 -69.24
C PRO A 1013 -40.90 37.35 -70.51
N ARG A 1014 -39.99 36.39 -70.74
CA ARG A 1014 -40.05 35.48 -71.91
C ARG A 1014 -41.17 34.45 -71.78
N VAL A 1015 -41.41 33.93 -70.57
CA VAL A 1015 -42.51 33.01 -70.30
C VAL A 1015 -43.87 33.71 -70.45
N ILE A 1016 -43.99 34.94 -69.95
CA ILE A 1016 -45.19 35.77 -70.14
C ILE A 1016 -45.37 36.13 -71.62
N ALA A 1017 -44.33 36.57 -72.31
CA ALA A 1017 -44.37 36.89 -73.74
C ALA A 1017 -44.76 35.68 -74.59
N ARG A 1018 -44.24 34.49 -74.26
CA ARG A 1018 -44.62 33.23 -74.92
C ARG A 1018 -46.08 32.87 -74.65
N ARG A 1019 -46.56 32.94 -73.41
CA ARG A 1019 -47.98 32.70 -73.10
C ARG A 1019 -48.91 33.71 -73.76
N MET A 1020 -48.52 34.99 -73.82
CA MET A 1020 -49.25 36.02 -74.56
C MET A 1020 -49.24 35.75 -76.06
N ALA A 1021 -48.10 35.35 -76.62
CA ALA A 1021 -47.98 34.99 -78.03
C ALA A 1021 -48.79 33.72 -78.37
N GLU A 1022 -48.77 32.69 -77.53
CA GLU A 1022 -49.60 31.48 -77.67
C GLU A 1022 -51.10 31.81 -77.56
N GLY A 1023 -51.48 32.75 -76.67
CA GLY A 1023 -52.83 33.30 -76.57
C GLY A 1023 -53.26 34.09 -77.82
N LEU A 1024 -52.36 34.90 -78.39
CA LEU A 1024 -52.61 35.69 -79.60
C LEU A 1024 -52.62 34.82 -80.88
N VAL A 1025 -51.82 33.76 -80.93
CA VAL A 1025 -51.79 32.77 -82.02
C VAL A 1025 -53.07 31.91 -82.02
N ARG A 1026 -53.66 31.63 -80.85
CA ARG A 1026 -55.01 31.04 -80.77
C ARG A 1026 -56.12 31.97 -81.28
N ALA A 1027 -55.89 33.28 -81.32
CA ALA A 1027 -56.91 34.28 -81.64
C ALA A 1027 -56.89 34.77 -83.11
N GLY A 1028 -55.95 34.34 -83.96
CA GLY A 1028 -55.77 34.89 -85.31
C GLY A 1028 -55.64 33.85 -86.42
N ASN A 1029 -56.75 33.55 -87.10
CA ASN A 1029 -56.79 32.70 -88.30
C ASN A 1029 -56.13 33.38 -89.52
N GLY A 1030 -54.96 32.86 -89.89
CA GLY A 1030 -54.45 32.74 -91.26
C GLY A 1030 -54.34 34.00 -92.12
N GLN A 1031 -53.09 34.45 -92.37
CA GLN A 1031 -52.57 34.70 -93.74
C GLN A 1031 -51.14 35.30 -93.85
N ARG A 1032 -50.27 35.22 -92.82
CA ARG A 1032 -48.82 35.51 -93.03
C ARG A 1032 -47.95 34.54 -92.24
N THR A 1033 -46.99 33.90 -92.91
CA THR A 1033 -46.15 32.83 -92.36
C THR A 1033 -44.93 33.38 -91.61
N VAL A 1034 -44.38 32.57 -90.70
CA VAL A 1034 -43.28 32.90 -89.77
C VAL A 1034 -42.00 33.34 -90.48
N ALA A 1035 -41.76 32.85 -91.70
CA ALA A 1035 -40.62 33.26 -92.53
C ALA A 1035 -40.61 34.76 -92.85
N ASP A 1036 -41.77 35.34 -93.14
CA ASP A 1036 -41.89 36.76 -93.50
C ASP A 1036 -41.61 37.68 -92.31
N ARG A 1037 -41.95 37.22 -91.09
CA ARG A 1037 -41.67 37.96 -89.85
C ARG A 1037 -40.21 37.84 -89.43
N LEU A 1038 -39.59 36.67 -89.63
CA LEU A 1038 -38.16 36.46 -89.31
C LEU A 1038 -37.25 37.29 -90.23
N ALA A 1039 -37.58 37.43 -91.51
CA ALA A 1039 -36.83 38.29 -92.44
C ALA A 1039 -36.89 39.77 -92.04
N GLN A 1040 -37.99 40.22 -91.41
CA GLN A 1040 -38.14 41.60 -90.96
C GLN A 1040 -37.44 41.89 -89.62
N VAL A 1041 -37.23 40.88 -88.78
CA VAL A 1041 -36.51 41.02 -87.50
C VAL A 1041 -35.00 41.04 -87.72
N GLN A 1042 -34.49 40.36 -88.74
CA GLN A 1042 -33.04 40.34 -89.04
C GLN A 1042 -32.51 41.64 -89.68
N SER A 1043 -33.36 42.59 -90.06
CA SER A 1043 -32.94 43.85 -90.71
C SER A 1043 -32.89 45.07 -89.79
N GLN A 1044 -33.03 44.90 -88.46
CA GLN A 1044 -32.81 45.99 -87.50
C GLN A 1044 -31.39 45.95 -86.89
N PRO A 1045 -30.63 47.07 -86.93
CA PRO A 1045 -29.26 47.11 -86.43
C PRO A 1045 -29.24 47.13 -84.89
N GLY A 1046 -28.48 46.22 -84.26
CA GLY A 1046 -28.28 46.21 -82.81
C GLY A 1046 -28.13 44.83 -82.15
N LEU A 1047 -28.17 43.72 -82.90
CA LEU A 1047 -28.03 42.37 -82.35
C LEU A 1047 -26.90 41.61 -83.06
N ALA A 1048 -25.84 41.32 -82.32
CA ALA A 1048 -24.70 40.53 -82.81
C ALA A 1048 -25.14 39.08 -83.11
N PRO A 1049 -24.59 38.44 -84.16
CA PRO A 1049 -24.96 37.07 -84.52
C PRO A 1049 -24.42 36.05 -83.51
N LEU A 1050 -25.31 35.22 -82.99
CA LEU A 1050 -24.99 34.01 -82.23
C LEU A 1050 -24.32 32.98 -83.15
N ARG A 1051 -23.06 32.64 -82.89
CA ARG A 1051 -22.46 31.39 -83.37
C ARG A 1051 -22.84 30.29 -82.40
N LEU A 1052 -23.69 29.38 -82.88
CA LEU A 1052 -23.89 28.06 -82.29
C LEU A 1052 -22.90 27.12 -83.00
N GLU A 1053 -21.92 26.59 -82.27
CA GLU A 1053 -21.28 25.35 -82.67
C GLU A 1053 -22.22 24.17 -82.29
N PRO A 1054 -22.28 23.11 -83.10
CA PRO A 1054 -23.36 22.12 -83.05
C PRO A 1054 -23.24 21.15 -81.86
N GLY A 1055 -24.40 20.59 -81.51
CA GLY A 1055 -24.64 19.61 -80.47
C GLY A 1055 -23.87 18.29 -80.59
N GLU A 1056 -23.89 17.48 -79.52
CA GLU A 1056 -24.86 16.36 -79.36
C GLU A 1056 -24.39 15.13 -80.17
N SER A 1057 -24.35 13.89 -79.68
CA SER A 1057 -24.95 13.23 -78.54
C SER A 1057 -24.23 11.87 -78.35
N ASP A 1058 -24.22 11.32 -77.14
CA ASP A 1058 -24.82 10.00 -76.86
C ASP A 1058 -24.33 9.37 -75.54
N LEU A 1059 -25.32 9.17 -74.66
CA LEU A 1059 -25.66 7.95 -73.93
C LEU A 1059 -24.56 7.07 -73.28
N ARG A 1060 -24.72 7.02 -71.94
CA ARG A 1060 -24.65 5.85 -71.03
C ARG A 1060 -23.32 5.47 -70.33
N ALA A 1061 -23.49 5.46 -69.00
CA ALA A 1061 -23.03 4.50 -67.98
C ALA A 1061 -21.55 4.47 -67.55
N ALA A 1062 -21.39 4.52 -66.22
CA ALA A 1062 -20.16 4.63 -65.43
C ALA A 1062 -19.23 3.40 -65.53
N PRO A 1063 -17.96 3.50 -65.05
CA PRO A 1063 -17.72 3.11 -63.64
C PRO A 1063 -16.59 3.89 -62.91
N ALA A 1064 -16.45 3.56 -61.63
CA ALA A 1064 -15.50 4.09 -60.63
C ALA A 1064 -14.02 3.80 -60.90
N ALA A 1065 -13.11 4.68 -60.43
CA ALA A 1065 -12.07 4.39 -59.43
C ALA A 1065 -10.97 5.48 -59.34
N SER A 1066 -10.49 5.70 -58.10
CA SER A 1066 -9.14 6.13 -57.69
C SER A 1066 -8.64 7.55 -57.99
N ALA A 1067 -8.38 8.32 -56.92
CA ALA A 1067 -7.47 9.48 -56.94
C ALA A 1067 -6.53 9.44 -55.72
N THR A 1068 -5.24 9.23 -56.00
CA THR A 1068 -4.09 9.60 -55.16
C THR A 1068 -3.62 10.99 -55.57
N ALA A 1069 -3.43 11.89 -54.61
CA ALA A 1069 -2.89 13.22 -54.84
C ALA A 1069 -1.42 13.32 -54.37
N THR A 1070 -0.55 13.72 -55.29
CA THR A 1070 0.85 14.10 -55.08
C THR A 1070 0.95 15.61 -54.84
N ALA A 1071 1.73 16.01 -53.82
CA ALA A 1071 2.12 17.40 -53.56
C ALA A 1071 3.46 17.74 -54.24
N ALA A 1072 3.58 18.99 -54.69
CA ALA A 1072 4.77 19.59 -55.29
C ALA A 1072 5.57 20.43 -54.26
N PRO A 1073 6.85 20.78 -54.54
CA PRO A 1073 7.84 21.19 -53.53
C PRO A 1073 8.10 22.70 -53.48
N VAL A 1074 8.64 23.20 -52.35
CA VAL A 1074 9.34 24.49 -52.30
C VAL A 1074 10.61 24.44 -51.43
N ALA A 1075 11.62 25.10 -52.00
CA ALA A 1075 13.03 25.38 -51.72
C ALA A 1075 13.59 25.57 -50.28
N VAL A 1076 14.92 25.36 -50.27
CA VAL A 1076 15.95 25.50 -49.22
C VAL A 1076 16.36 26.95 -49.00
N ALA A 1077 16.71 27.31 -47.76
CA ALA A 1077 17.46 28.53 -47.42
C ALA A 1077 18.67 28.21 -46.52
N GLU A 1078 19.74 28.99 -46.69
CA GLU A 1078 21.12 28.82 -46.22
C GLU A 1078 21.36 28.96 -44.71
N ALA A 1079 22.52 28.44 -44.30
CA ALA A 1079 23.09 28.49 -42.95
C ALA A 1079 23.68 29.86 -42.57
N PRO A 1080 23.62 30.25 -41.27
CA PRO A 1080 24.49 31.28 -40.71
C PRO A 1080 25.63 30.71 -39.84
N ALA A 1081 26.62 31.58 -39.66
CA ALA A 1081 28.03 31.45 -39.26
C ALA A 1081 28.33 31.00 -37.80
N PRO A 1082 29.59 30.64 -37.46
CA PRO A 1082 29.95 30.10 -36.16
C PRO A 1082 30.03 31.19 -35.07
N ALA A 1083 29.58 30.83 -33.86
CA ALA A 1083 29.65 31.66 -32.66
C ALA A 1083 31.07 31.68 -32.05
N PRO A 1084 31.46 32.75 -31.34
CA PRO A 1084 32.83 33.02 -30.94
C PRO A 1084 33.31 32.17 -29.75
N ALA A 1085 34.63 32.08 -29.63
CA ALA A 1085 35.37 31.34 -28.62
C ALA A 1085 34.93 31.70 -27.19
N ALA A 1086 34.81 30.64 -26.38
CA ALA A 1086 34.60 30.71 -24.95
C ALA A 1086 35.72 31.53 -24.29
N ALA A 1087 35.32 32.41 -23.38
CA ALA A 1087 36.21 33.06 -22.44
C ALA A 1087 36.94 32.02 -21.60
N GLU A 1088 38.20 32.31 -21.31
CA GLU A 1088 39.06 31.54 -20.40
C GLU A 1088 38.36 31.37 -19.05
N GLU A 1089 38.11 30.11 -18.69
CA GLU A 1089 37.79 29.72 -17.32
C GLU A 1089 39.05 29.99 -16.48
N GLU A 1090 38.92 30.89 -15.51
CA GLU A 1090 39.86 30.95 -14.39
C GLU A 1090 39.81 29.59 -13.68
N GLU A 1091 40.97 28.93 -13.61
CA GLU A 1091 41.19 27.75 -12.79
C GLU A 1091 40.82 28.07 -11.33
N GLU A 1092 39.63 27.68 -10.89
CA GLU A 1092 39.42 27.42 -9.47
C GLU A 1092 40.33 26.26 -9.11
N GLU A 1093 41.38 26.56 -8.36
CA GLU A 1093 42.25 25.60 -7.68
C GLU A 1093 41.38 24.57 -6.95
N GLY A 1094 41.14 23.43 -7.60
CA GLY A 1094 40.70 22.24 -6.91
C GLY A 1094 41.68 21.99 -5.78
N VAL A 1095 41.20 21.98 -4.54
CA VAL A 1095 42.02 21.62 -3.38
C VAL A 1095 42.56 20.22 -3.65
N VAL A 1096 43.80 20.14 -4.12
CA VAL A 1096 44.57 18.91 -4.17
C VAL A 1096 44.88 18.59 -2.73
N LEU A 1097 43.98 17.82 -2.09
CA LEU A 1097 44.24 17.27 -0.77
C LEU A 1097 45.45 16.36 -0.90
N GLY A 1098 46.59 16.84 -0.40
CA GLY A 1098 47.77 16.01 -0.21
C GLY A 1098 47.40 14.78 0.63
N PRO A 1099 48.23 13.73 0.58
CA PRO A 1099 48.03 12.56 1.42
C PRO A 1099 47.89 13.01 2.87
N TRP A 1100 46.98 12.38 3.60
CA TRP A 1100 46.69 12.71 4.99
C TRP A 1100 46.39 11.41 5.75
N ILE A 1101 46.45 11.48 7.08
CA ILE A 1101 46.13 10.35 7.98
C ILE A 1101 45.09 10.86 8.96
N ASP A 1102 43.95 10.15 9.05
CA ASP A 1102 42.78 10.48 9.88
C ASP A 1102 43.09 10.83 11.34
N SER A 1103 44.11 10.17 11.90
CA SER A 1103 44.51 10.38 13.27
C SER A 1103 46.02 10.24 13.43
N ALA A 1104 46.62 11.20 14.16
CA ALA A 1104 48.02 11.13 14.59
C ALA A 1104 48.34 9.93 15.50
N ARG A 1105 47.33 9.13 15.90
CA ARG A 1105 47.48 7.91 16.72
C ARG A 1105 47.13 6.62 15.97
N CYS A 1106 46.94 6.65 14.65
CA CYS A 1106 46.63 5.47 13.85
C CYS A 1106 47.74 4.40 13.94
N THR A 1107 47.44 3.18 14.42
CA THR A 1107 48.46 2.19 14.82
C THR A 1107 48.20 0.73 14.38
N THR A 1108 47.06 0.39 13.75
CA THR A 1108 46.59 -1.02 13.81
C THR A 1108 46.08 -1.70 12.53
N CYS A 1109 45.89 -1.03 11.39
CA CYS A 1109 45.31 -1.68 10.20
C CYS A 1109 46.26 -1.92 9.02
N ASP A 1110 47.50 -1.38 9.04
CA ASP A 1110 48.50 -1.41 7.94
C ASP A 1110 48.01 -0.90 6.57
N GLU A 1111 46.77 -0.43 6.46
CA GLU A 1111 46.06 -0.12 5.21
C GLU A 1111 46.78 0.95 4.38
N CYS A 1112 47.15 2.07 5.01
CA CYS A 1112 47.91 3.14 4.36
C CYS A 1112 49.27 2.66 3.82
N THR A 1113 49.99 1.84 4.58
CA THR A 1113 51.27 1.28 4.12
C THR A 1113 51.08 0.23 3.04
N ASN A 1114 49.99 -0.53 3.05
CA ASN A 1114 49.66 -1.46 1.96
C ASN A 1114 49.28 -0.73 0.68
N MET A 1115 48.62 0.43 0.78
CA MET A 1115 48.31 1.28 -0.37
C MET A 1115 49.58 1.87 -1.00
N ASN A 1116 50.48 2.44 -0.21
CA ASN A 1116 51.71 3.04 -0.74
C ASN A 1116 52.84 3.08 0.30
N LYS A 1117 53.71 2.05 0.27
CA LYS A 1117 54.89 1.90 1.16
C LYS A 1117 55.97 2.97 0.99
N ARG A 1118 55.92 3.77 -0.09
CA ARG A 1118 56.83 4.91 -0.28
C ARG A 1118 56.33 6.16 0.43
N LEU A 1119 55.01 6.32 0.47
CA LEU A 1119 54.33 7.50 0.99
C LEU A 1119 54.06 7.41 2.49
N PHE A 1120 53.69 6.24 3.00
CA PHE A 1120 53.33 6.02 4.41
C PHE A 1120 54.34 5.11 5.13
N ALA A 1121 54.66 5.44 6.37
CA ALA A 1121 55.52 4.64 7.23
C ALA A 1121 55.06 4.69 8.70
N TYR A 1122 55.58 3.78 9.53
CA TYR A 1122 55.35 3.79 10.97
C TYR A 1122 56.53 4.42 11.72
N ASN A 1123 56.23 5.28 12.69
CA ASN A 1123 57.25 5.84 13.57
C ASN A 1123 57.68 4.83 14.67
N GLY A 1124 58.65 5.20 15.51
CA GLY A 1124 59.13 4.34 16.61
C GLY A 1124 58.09 3.97 17.67
N LYS A 1125 56.90 4.62 17.66
CA LYS A 1125 55.74 4.31 18.50
C LYS A 1125 54.64 3.54 17.76
N LYS A 1126 54.95 3.00 16.56
CA LYS A 1126 54.01 2.31 15.65
C LYS A 1126 52.83 3.17 15.17
N GLN A 1127 52.97 4.50 15.15
CA GLN A 1127 51.94 5.38 14.59
C GLN A 1127 52.25 5.70 13.14
N ALA A 1128 51.24 5.62 12.26
CA ALA A 1128 51.38 5.92 10.85
C ALA A 1128 51.68 7.42 10.63
N TYR A 1129 52.62 7.73 9.74
CA TYR A 1129 52.97 9.08 9.31
C TYR A 1129 53.31 9.09 7.82
N ILE A 1130 53.29 10.28 7.22
CA ILE A 1130 53.57 10.48 5.80
C ILE A 1130 55.05 10.79 5.64
N LYS A 1131 55.76 9.89 4.95
CA LYS A 1131 57.22 9.94 4.81
C LYS A 1131 57.66 10.85 3.65
N ASP A 1132 56.89 10.93 2.58
CA ASP A 1132 57.23 11.66 1.35
C ASP A 1132 55.98 12.40 0.81
N PRO A 1133 55.50 13.43 1.53
CA PRO A 1133 54.15 14.01 1.39
C PRO A 1133 53.83 14.63 0.03
#